data_AF-A0A8S4PD82-F1
#
_entry.id   AF-A0A8S4PD82-F1
#
_cell.length_a   1.000
_cell.length_b   1.000
_cell.length_c   1.000
_cell.angle_alpha   90.00
_cell.angle_beta   90.00
_cell.angle_gamma   90.00
#
_symmetry.space_group_name_H-M   'P 1'
#
loop_
_entity.id
_entity.type
_entity.pdbx_description
1 polymer ?
#
loop_
_entity_poly.entity_id
_entity_poly.type
_entity_poly.pdbx_seq_one_letter_code
_entity_poly.pdbx_strand_id
1 'polypeptide(L)'
;MRNRKLKDCNSNDIQVKGTANMVEKIAVVGAGISGLSTALNIQKHVPGALVTVIADKFSPYTLSDHPAGFWQPYLLKDTPVFLQRKWGSDTFQHMFEVFMSSNANQTGIQMLSSYALFNEPAADPDWKDTVFGFRHMTPRELEKWPKYNYGWFFTSFAADCTIYTQWLLEKFKSQGGNCIQQKLHSLHELQGEYSVVVNSAGLGARELVSDPLVSPVRGHVIRVKAPWVKLAISSENLSEFYILPGVESVVLGGTRENGVYDTTPKEEDKQRIIEGCCGLMPSIKNAEILGEWVGLRPGRPSVRVEHEILCKNDKQLNVVHNYGHGGAGVTLHWGCARDATNMAYGKTKAFQAEQRREEDSTGQQVIIQDASSSTVYVETTWKAGPAFKGKSVEFVKRLCGVIEGELGPILEEKVHDITPNSIPDSFDSRTKWSNCPTIAEIRDQSDCGSCWAFGAVEAMSDRYCIASMGKVNIHVSSEDLLSCCHLCGNGCNGGFPAAAWKYWQVEGLVSGGQYNSKTGCRPYTLPKCEHHVSGPYPPCGKSEYPTPKCEKKCETGFNMTYKQDKHYGKSAYSVSRTVEQIQTEIMTNGPVEGAFTVYADFPTYKSGVYQHVSGRALGGHAIRILGWGEENGTPYWLVANSWNPTWGDKGYFKILRGKDECGIEGQITAGLPKL
;
A
#
# COMPACT_ATOMS: atom_id res chain seq x y z
N MET A 1 4.94 45.50 -3.52
CA MET A 1 5.64 45.20 -4.79
C MET A 1 7.09 44.89 -4.52
N ARG A 2 7.49 43.61 -4.65
CA ARG A 2 8.76 43.13 -5.24
C ARG A 2 8.77 41.60 -5.12
N ASN A 3 8.27 40.97 -6.19
CA ASN A 3 8.36 39.53 -6.44
C ASN A 3 9.83 39.09 -6.46
N ARG A 4 10.23 38.19 -5.55
CA ARG A 4 11.45 37.38 -5.75
C ARG A 4 11.03 36.14 -6.55
N LYS A 5 11.35 36.17 -7.85
CA LYS A 5 11.26 35.02 -8.75
C LYS A 5 12.19 33.91 -8.24
N LEU A 6 11.64 32.71 -8.11
CA LEU A 6 12.39 31.46 -8.11
C LEU A 6 13.21 31.40 -9.41
N LYS A 7 14.52 31.17 -9.30
CA LYS A 7 15.40 30.98 -10.46
C LYS A 7 15.39 29.50 -10.82
N ASP A 8 14.99 29.20 -12.05
CA ASP A 8 15.11 27.88 -12.67
C ASP A 8 16.59 27.51 -12.85
N CYS A 9 16.95 26.30 -12.44
CA CYS A 9 18.26 25.71 -12.70
C CYS A 9 18.23 25.01 -14.06
N ASN A 10 18.99 25.52 -15.03
CA ASN A 10 19.26 24.83 -16.29
C ASN A 10 20.17 23.62 -16.04
N SER A 11 19.77 22.46 -16.56
CA SER A 11 20.58 21.25 -16.61
C SER A 11 21.41 21.25 -17.89
N ASN A 12 22.74 21.27 -17.78
CA ASN A 12 23.65 20.72 -18.79
C ASN A 12 24.94 20.20 -18.14
N ASP A 13 25.36 19.03 -18.64
CA ASP A 13 26.64 18.34 -18.55
C ASP A 13 27.20 17.88 -17.20
N ILE A 14 27.20 16.54 -17.01
CA ILE A 14 28.40 15.81 -16.57
C ILE A 14 28.47 14.45 -17.30
N GLN A 15 29.45 14.30 -18.20
CA GLN A 15 29.95 13.00 -18.66
C GLN A 15 30.76 12.32 -17.54
N VAL A 16 30.52 11.04 -17.25
CA VAL A 16 31.51 10.19 -16.55
C VAL A 16 31.51 8.78 -17.14
N LYS A 17 32.67 8.39 -17.69
CA LYS A 17 33.05 7.02 -18.04
C LYS A 17 33.37 6.21 -16.78
N GLY A 18 33.06 4.90 -16.81
CA GLY A 18 33.75 3.90 -16.00
C GLY A 18 32.87 3.14 -15.00
N THR A 19 32.63 1.88 -15.31
CA THR A 19 32.03 0.85 -14.45
C THR A 19 32.91 0.57 -13.22
N ALA A 20 32.46 1.01 -12.05
CA ALA A 20 32.87 0.50 -10.74
C ALA A 20 31.60 0.35 -9.90
N ASN A 21 31.48 -0.73 -9.11
CA ASN A 21 30.40 -0.95 -8.14
C ASN A 21 30.18 0.32 -7.29
N MET A 22 29.20 1.16 -7.64
CA MET A 22 28.91 2.38 -6.91
C MET A 22 27.98 2.04 -5.76
N VAL A 23 28.58 1.88 -4.59
CA VAL A 23 27.88 1.76 -3.32
C VAL A 23 27.06 3.03 -3.07
N GLU A 24 25.75 2.89 -2.88
CA GLU A 24 24.83 4.02 -2.69
C GLU A 24 24.84 4.51 -1.24
N LYS A 25 25.26 5.76 -1.01
CA LYS A 25 25.25 6.35 0.34
C LYS A 25 23.95 7.12 0.57
N ILE A 26 23.11 6.62 1.48
CA ILE A 26 21.84 7.25 1.84
C ILE A 26 21.91 7.74 3.29
N ALA A 27 21.63 9.02 3.51
CA ALA A 27 21.53 9.58 4.85
C ALA A 27 20.06 9.62 5.29
N VAL A 28 19.79 9.22 6.52
CA VAL A 28 18.50 9.44 7.18
C VAL A 28 18.72 10.40 8.35
N VAL A 29 18.12 11.59 8.27
CA VAL A 29 18.27 12.63 9.29
C VAL A 29 17.18 12.48 10.34
N GLY A 30 17.57 12.19 11.58
CA GLY A 30 16.68 11.95 12.71
C GLY A 30 16.68 10.48 13.16
N ALA A 31 16.86 10.26 14.46
CA ALA A 31 16.91 8.92 15.07
C ALA A 31 15.67 8.60 15.92
N GLY A 32 14.57 9.33 15.72
CA GLY A 32 13.26 8.95 16.26
C GLY A 32 12.66 7.77 15.49
N ILE A 33 11.48 7.33 15.89
CA ILE A 33 10.82 6.14 15.35
C ILE A 33 10.68 6.17 13.82
N SER A 34 10.27 7.31 13.23
CA SER A 34 10.14 7.47 11.78
C SER A 34 11.49 7.41 11.05
N GLY A 35 12.57 7.86 11.69
CA GLY A 35 13.91 7.80 11.11
C GLY A 35 14.46 6.38 11.11
N LEU A 36 14.38 5.69 12.25
CA LEU A 36 14.86 4.32 12.38
C LEU A 36 14.06 3.34 11.52
N SER A 37 12.73 3.49 11.46
CA SER A 37 11.91 2.67 10.56
C SER A 37 12.23 2.89 9.10
N THR A 38 12.47 4.13 8.69
CA THR A 38 12.87 4.44 7.30
C THR A 38 14.24 3.85 6.99
N ALA A 39 15.21 3.98 7.90
CA ALA A 39 16.55 3.44 7.73
C ALA A 39 16.54 1.90 7.57
N LEU A 40 15.77 1.20 8.40
CA LEU A 40 15.57 -0.26 8.30
C LEU A 40 14.86 -0.66 7.00
N ASN A 41 13.83 0.09 6.58
CA ASN A 41 13.17 -0.16 5.31
C ASN A 41 14.13 0.03 4.13
N ILE A 42 15.01 1.03 4.17
CA ILE A 42 16.04 1.24 3.14
C ILE A 42 17.04 0.08 3.13
N GLN A 43 17.55 -0.36 4.29
CA GLN A 43 18.45 -1.52 4.37
C GLN A 43 17.82 -2.79 3.78
N LYS A 44 16.51 -2.98 3.99
CA LYS A 44 15.78 -4.15 3.49
C LYS A 44 15.52 -4.10 1.98
N HIS A 45 15.20 -2.92 1.44
CA HIS A 45 14.61 -2.83 0.09
C HIS A 45 15.47 -2.08 -0.94
N VAL A 46 16.58 -1.44 -0.55
CA VAL A 46 17.47 -0.73 -1.49
C VAL A 46 18.78 -1.51 -1.66
N PRO A 47 18.97 -2.20 -2.80
CA PRO A 47 20.15 -3.04 -3.03
C PRO A 47 21.45 -2.25 -2.92
N GLY A 48 22.39 -2.74 -2.11
CA GLY A 48 23.73 -2.17 -2.00
C GLY A 48 23.81 -0.78 -1.32
N ALA A 49 22.74 -0.34 -0.65
CA ALA A 49 22.74 0.93 0.08
C ALA A 49 23.55 0.85 1.38
N LEU A 50 24.49 1.79 1.54
CA LEU A 50 25.08 2.15 2.83
C LEU A 50 24.23 3.24 3.47
N VAL A 51 23.48 2.85 4.49
CA VAL A 51 22.57 3.74 5.21
C VAL A 51 23.27 4.33 6.43
N THR A 52 23.22 5.64 6.57
CA THR A 52 23.73 6.36 7.75
C THR A 52 22.60 7.15 8.40
N VAL A 53 22.32 6.89 9.68
CA VAL A 53 21.41 7.72 10.49
C VAL A 53 22.21 8.86 11.13
N ILE A 54 21.80 10.10 10.88
CA ILE A 54 22.45 11.31 11.41
C ILE A 54 21.47 12.04 12.30
N ALA A 55 21.79 12.23 13.58
CA ALA A 55 20.92 12.92 14.53
C ALA A 55 21.70 13.56 15.66
N ASP A 56 21.16 14.63 16.27
CA ASP A 56 21.75 15.24 17.47
C ASP A 56 21.54 14.37 18.72
N LYS A 57 20.46 13.59 18.73
CA LYS A 57 20.06 12.68 19.81
C LYS A 57 19.67 11.31 19.26
N PHE A 58 19.99 10.27 20.01
CA PHE A 58 19.56 8.88 19.80
C PHE A 58 18.81 8.38 21.03
N SER A 59 18.11 7.25 20.90
CA SER A 59 17.48 6.57 22.04
C SER A 59 18.51 6.40 23.18
N PRO A 60 18.14 6.67 24.45
CA PRO A 60 16.79 6.96 24.95
C PRO A 60 16.44 8.47 25.06
N TYR A 61 17.10 9.34 24.29
CA TYR A 61 16.99 10.81 24.45
C TYR A 61 16.16 11.51 23.35
N THR A 62 15.42 10.77 22.55
CA THR A 62 14.56 11.30 21.50
C THR A 62 13.15 11.57 22.01
N LEU A 63 12.38 12.35 21.24
CA LEU A 63 10.94 12.48 21.47
C LEU A 63 10.22 11.12 21.41
N SER A 64 10.75 10.16 20.64
CA SER A 64 10.07 8.90 20.39
C SER A 64 10.16 7.91 21.55
N ASP A 65 11.00 8.13 22.55
CA ASP A 65 11.22 7.16 23.64
C ASP A 65 10.13 7.23 24.72
N HIS A 66 9.57 8.41 24.95
CA HIS A 66 8.65 8.67 26.06
C HIS A 66 7.14 8.58 25.80
N PRO A 67 6.59 8.67 24.56
CA PRO A 67 5.16 8.62 24.30
C PRO A 67 4.51 7.34 24.82
N ALA A 68 3.17 7.38 24.90
CA ALA A 68 2.40 6.25 25.42
C ALA A 68 2.33 5.04 24.47
N GLY A 69 2.68 5.21 23.19
CA GLY A 69 2.93 4.12 22.25
C GLY A 69 1.73 3.30 21.78
N PHE A 70 0.51 3.65 22.20
CA PHE A 70 -0.70 2.97 21.76
C PHE A 70 -1.00 3.23 20.28
N TRP A 71 -1.27 2.18 19.51
CA TRP A 71 -1.67 2.30 18.12
C TRP A 71 -3.13 2.75 18.06
N GLN A 72 -3.33 4.04 17.78
CA GLN A 72 -4.61 4.67 17.50
C GLN A 72 -4.33 6.00 16.77
N PRO A 73 -4.67 6.14 15.47
CA PRO A 73 -4.30 7.33 14.71
C PRO A 73 -5.01 8.59 15.23
N TYR A 74 -4.27 9.65 15.54
CA TYR A 74 -4.82 10.95 15.98
C TYR A 74 -3.90 12.13 15.61
N LEU A 75 -4.46 13.34 15.56
CA LEU A 75 -3.77 14.59 15.13
C LEU A 75 -3.28 14.61 13.68
N LEU A 76 -4.07 14.04 12.77
CA LEU A 76 -3.71 13.94 11.36
C LEU A 76 -4.46 14.92 10.44
N LYS A 77 -5.39 15.72 10.98
CA LYS A 77 -6.18 16.80 10.35
C LYS A 77 -6.39 16.65 8.83
N ASP A 78 -5.49 17.22 8.04
CA ASP A 78 -5.61 17.37 6.59
C ASP A 78 -4.91 16.25 5.81
N THR A 79 -4.28 15.30 6.52
CA THR A 79 -3.74 14.07 5.91
C THR A 79 -4.91 13.30 5.29
N PRO A 80 -4.89 12.98 3.99
CA PRO A 80 -5.97 12.24 3.35
C PRO A 80 -6.29 10.93 4.08
N VAL A 81 -7.57 10.65 4.32
CA VAL A 81 -8.04 9.46 5.06
C VAL A 81 -7.47 8.16 4.47
N PHE A 82 -7.39 8.06 3.14
CA PHE A 82 -6.81 6.88 2.48
C PHE A 82 -5.33 6.66 2.83
N LEU A 83 -4.54 7.73 3.00
CA LEU A 83 -3.15 7.64 3.44
C LEU A 83 -3.06 7.28 4.92
N GLN A 84 -3.93 7.84 5.77
CA GLN A 84 -4.00 7.46 7.18
C GLN A 84 -4.31 5.96 7.34
N ARG A 85 -5.28 5.45 6.57
CA ARG A 85 -5.65 4.02 6.55
C ARG A 85 -4.50 3.15 6.04
N LYS A 86 -3.90 3.52 4.89
CA LYS A 86 -2.75 2.79 4.32
C LYS A 86 -1.59 2.72 5.32
N TRP A 87 -1.09 3.87 5.75
CA TRP A 87 0.09 3.93 6.62
C TRP A 87 -0.16 3.33 7.99
N GLY A 88 -1.38 3.51 8.51
CA GLY A 88 -1.82 2.87 9.74
C GLY A 88 -1.82 1.35 9.60
N SER A 89 -2.50 0.82 8.58
CA SER A 89 -2.60 -0.63 8.35
C SER A 89 -1.23 -1.28 8.15
N ASP A 90 -0.35 -0.68 7.36
CA ASP A 90 1.02 -1.16 7.16
C ASP A 90 1.81 -1.20 8.49
N THR A 91 1.60 -0.19 9.33
CA THR A 91 2.25 -0.13 10.64
C THR A 91 1.66 -1.16 11.62
N PHE A 92 0.34 -1.34 11.61
CA PHE A 92 -0.33 -2.34 12.43
C PHE A 92 0.13 -3.76 12.08
N GLN A 93 0.22 -4.04 10.78
CA GLN A 93 0.74 -5.31 10.26
C GLN A 93 2.19 -5.53 10.68
N HIS A 94 3.05 -4.51 10.58
CA HIS A 94 4.43 -4.61 11.07
C HIS A 94 4.49 -4.93 12.57
N MET A 95 3.68 -4.25 13.40
CA MET A 95 3.63 -4.52 14.83
C MET A 95 3.12 -5.93 15.12
N PHE A 96 2.17 -6.45 14.34
CA PHE A 96 1.72 -7.84 14.41
C PHE A 96 2.86 -8.82 14.10
N GLU A 97 3.62 -8.60 13.03
CA GLU A 97 4.77 -9.45 12.67
C GLU A 97 5.84 -9.46 13.75
N VAL A 98 6.16 -8.30 14.32
CA VAL A 98 7.12 -8.18 15.43
C VAL A 98 6.60 -8.93 16.66
N PHE A 99 5.33 -8.76 17.00
CA PHE A 99 4.67 -9.43 18.12
C PHE A 99 4.64 -10.96 17.96
N MET A 100 4.48 -11.46 16.73
CA MET A 100 4.47 -12.89 16.43
C MET A 100 5.87 -13.50 16.27
N SER A 101 6.92 -12.67 16.24
CA SER A 101 8.29 -13.13 16.03
C SER A 101 8.89 -13.76 17.28
N SER A 102 9.93 -14.58 17.09
CA SER A 102 10.70 -15.18 18.20
C SER A 102 11.40 -14.15 19.11
N ASN A 103 11.51 -12.89 18.67
CA ASN A 103 12.16 -11.81 19.39
C ASN A 103 11.16 -10.85 20.06
N ALA A 104 9.87 -11.19 20.09
CA ALA A 104 8.81 -10.32 20.61
C ALA A 104 9.12 -9.81 22.03
N ASN A 105 9.69 -10.65 22.88
CA ASN A 105 10.07 -10.33 24.26
C ASN A 105 11.11 -9.20 24.40
N GLN A 106 11.85 -8.88 23.33
CA GLN A 106 12.89 -7.83 23.31
C GLN A 106 12.40 -6.52 22.70
N THR A 107 11.20 -6.51 22.11
CA THR A 107 10.76 -5.41 21.24
C THR A 107 9.93 -4.35 21.97
N GLY A 108 9.38 -4.68 23.14
CA GLY A 108 8.41 -3.82 23.83
C GLY A 108 7.05 -3.71 23.14
N ILE A 109 6.80 -4.45 22.04
CA ILE A 109 5.49 -4.53 21.41
C ILE A 109 4.60 -5.48 22.20
N GLN A 110 3.40 -5.02 22.55
CA GLN A 110 2.38 -5.81 23.23
C GLN A 110 1.00 -5.56 22.63
N MET A 111 0.08 -6.49 22.86
CA MET A 111 -1.32 -6.37 22.47
C MET A 111 -2.17 -5.96 23.68
N LEU A 112 -3.02 -4.95 23.51
CA LEU A 112 -3.87 -4.40 24.56
C LEU A 112 -5.31 -4.24 24.08
N SER A 113 -6.25 -4.71 24.88
CA SER A 113 -7.65 -4.36 24.73
C SER A 113 -7.92 -2.96 25.29
N SER A 114 -8.83 -2.24 24.64
CA SER A 114 -9.10 -0.83 24.92
C SER A 114 -10.57 -0.52 25.04
N TYR A 115 -10.88 0.42 25.95
CA TYR A 115 -12.12 1.17 25.96
C TYR A 115 -11.85 2.61 25.55
N ALA A 116 -12.50 3.08 24.49
CA ALA A 116 -12.56 4.49 24.12
C ALA A 116 -13.93 5.04 24.53
N LEU A 117 -13.95 6.01 25.44
CA LEU A 117 -15.14 6.53 26.11
C LEU A 117 -15.53 7.89 25.54
N PHE A 118 -16.83 8.13 25.36
CA PHE A 118 -17.37 9.37 24.78
C PHE A 118 -18.60 9.84 25.55
N ASN A 119 -18.73 11.15 25.71
CA ASN A 119 -19.94 11.76 26.28
C ASN A 119 -21.14 11.63 25.34
N GLU A 120 -20.89 11.68 24.03
CA GLU A 120 -21.90 11.62 22.96
C GLU A 120 -21.59 10.49 21.96
N PRO A 121 -22.60 9.99 21.22
CA PRO A 121 -22.38 9.03 20.14
C PRO A 121 -21.37 9.54 19.10
N ALA A 122 -20.32 8.75 18.88
CA ALA A 122 -19.27 9.03 17.91
C ALA A 122 -19.39 8.12 16.68
N ALA A 123 -19.11 8.67 15.50
CA ALA A 123 -19.04 7.91 14.25
C ALA A 123 -17.90 6.90 14.29
N ASP A 124 -18.12 5.71 13.73
CA ASP A 124 -17.10 4.67 13.64
C ASP A 124 -15.80 5.23 13.04
N PRO A 125 -14.63 4.91 13.62
CA PRO A 125 -13.37 5.40 13.12
C PRO A 125 -12.99 4.72 11.80
N ASP A 126 -12.27 5.44 10.95
CA ASP A 126 -11.77 4.96 9.66
C ASP A 126 -10.82 3.75 9.75
N TRP A 127 -10.28 3.47 10.94
CA TRP A 127 -9.36 2.38 11.25
C TRP A 127 -10.04 1.20 11.96
N LYS A 128 -11.37 1.19 12.08
CA LYS A 128 -12.12 0.14 12.81
C LYS A 128 -11.83 -1.28 12.31
N ASP A 129 -11.61 -1.42 11.00
CA ASP A 129 -11.37 -2.71 10.34
C ASP A 129 -9.89 -3.12 10.38
N THR A 130 -9.00 -2.25 10.86
CA THR A 130 -7.57 -2.56 11.07
C THR A 130 -7.32 -3.22 12.42
N VAL A 131 -8.04 -2.78 13.47
CA VAL A 131 -7.88 -3.28 14.84
C VAL A 131 -8.68 -4.57 15.07
N PHE A 132 -8.30 -5.34 16.08
CA PHE A 132 -9.01 -6.58 16.40
C PHE A 132 -10.32 -6.30 17.13
N GLY A 133 -11.41 -6.88 16.61
CA GLY A 133 -12.68 -6.97 17.34
C GLY A 133 -13.30 -5.62 17.70
N PHE A 134 -13.19 -4.61 16.82
CA PHE A 134 -13.89 -3.34 17.00
C PHE A 134 -15.39 -3.57 17.14
N ARG A 135 -15.97 -2.97 18.19
CA ARG A 135 -17.39 -2.97 18.45
C ARG A 135 -17.77 -1.80 19.35
N HIS A 136 -19.06 -1.50 19.40
CA HIS A 136 -19.59 -0.58 20.40
C HIS A 136 -19.67 -1.29 21.75
N MET A 137 -19.52 -0.52 22.83
CA MET A 137 -19.68 -1.02 24.19
C MET A 137 -21.13 -1.41 24.44
N THR A 138 -21.32 -2.53 25.15
CA THR A 138 -22.63 -2.97 25.61
C THR A 138 -23.14 -2.08 26.75
N PRO A 139 -24.47 -2.05 27.02
CA PRO A 139 -25.01 -1.32 28.17
C PRO A 139 -24.34 -1.69 29.50
N ARG A 140 -24.09 -3.00 29.72
CA ARG A 140 -23.39 -3.51 30.91
C ARG A 140 -21.94 -3.05 31.02
N GLU A 141 -21.27 -2.79 29.91
CA GLU A 141 -19.92 -2.20 29.92
C GLU A 141 -19.99 -0.71 30.25
N LEU A 142 -20.95 0.02 29.69
CA LEU A 142 -21.16 1.46 29.95
C LEU A 142 -21.58 1.76 31.39
N GLU A 143 -22.32 0.86 32.06
CA GLU A 143 -22.65 0.97 33.49
C GLU A 143 -21.42 1.16 34.40
N LYS A 144 -20.24 0.70 33.95
CA LYS A 144 -18.97 0.87 34.68
C LYS A 144 -18.38 2.27 34.55
N TRP A 145 -18.91 3.09 33.64
CA TRP A 145 -18.38 4.40 33.25
C TRP A 145 -19.51 5.45 33.28
N PRO A 146 -20.08 5.78 34.45
CA PRO A 146 -21.32 6.56 34.57
C PRO A 146 -21.24 8.01 34.05
N LYS A 147 -20.04 8.51 33.72
CA LYS A 147 -19.85 9.82 33.09
C LYS A 147 -20.00 9.80 31.57
N TYR A 148 -19.93 8.62 30.95
CA TYR A 148 -19.88 8.47 29.49
C TYR A 148 -21.10 7.67 29.01
N ASN A 149 -21.72 8.15 27.94
CA ASN A 149 -22.94 7.54 27.40
C ASN A 149 -22.67 6.64 26.19
N TYR A 150 -21.44 6.65 25.67
CA TYR A 150 -21.06 5.89 24.49
C TYR A 150 -19.61 5.43 24.58
N GLY A 151 -19.28 4.38 23.82
CA GLY A 151 -17.90 3.90 23.78
C GLY A 151 -17.64 2.80 22.78
N TRP A 152 -16.36 2.65 22.45
CA TRP A 152 -15.85 1.56 21.62
C TRP A 152 -15.02 0.60 22.45
N PHE A 153 -15.06 -0.66 22.06
CA PHE A 153 -14.13 -1.69 22.51
C PHE A 153 -13.40 -2.28 21.31
N PHE A 154 -12.09 -2.43 21.43
CA PHE A 154 -11.24 -3.04 20.41
C PHE A 154 -9.92 -3.50 21.05
N THR A 155 -9.18 -4.35 20.35
CA THR A 155 -7.83 -4.76 20.72
C THR A 155 -6.84 -4.24 19.69
N SER A 156 -5.77 -3.59 20.16
CA SER A 156 -4.74 -2.95 19.34
C SER A 156 -3.35 -3.28 19.85
N PHE A 157 -2.31 -2.78 19.18
CA PHE A 157 -0.93 -2.86 19.65
C PHE A 157 -0.51 -1.63 20.45
N ALA A 158 0.44 -1.81 21.35
CA ALA A 158 1.17 -0.73 21.99
C ALA A 158 2.67 -1.03 21.95
N ALA A 159 3.47 0.00 21.74
CA ALA A 159 4.91 -0.06 21.90
C ALA A 159 5.31 0.55 23.24
N ASP A 160 6.04 -0.19 24.08
CA ASP A 160 6.87 0.46 25.09
C ASP A 160 8.00 1.19 24.36
N CYS A 161 7.80 2.49 24.18
CA CYS A 161 8.50 3.21 23.14
C CYS A 161 10.01 3.27 23.39
N THR A 162 10.46 3.41 24.64
CA THR A 162 11.89 3.35 25.00
C THR A 162 12.53 2.03 24.57
N ILE A 163 11.83 0.91 24.77
CA ILE A 163 12.34 -0.42 24.41
C ILE A 163 12.32 -0.58 22.89
N TYR A 164 11.21 -0.19 22.25
CA TYR A 164 11.01 -0.40 20.82
C TYR A 164 11.95 0.44 19.96
N THR A 165 12.14 1.72 20.25
CA THR A 165 13.09 2.58 19.52
C THR A 165 14.52 2.12 19.71
N GLN A 166 14.89 1.68 20.92
CA GLN A 166 16.19 1.10 21.20
C GLN A 166 16.41 -0.18 20.39
N TRP A 167 15.42 -1.06 20.35
CA TRP A 167 15.47 -2.28 19.54
C TRP A 167 15.61 -1.99 18.04
N LEU A 168 14.88 -1.00 17.51
CA LEU A 168 15.02 -0.58 16.11
C LEU A 168 16.44 -0.06 15.81
N LEU A 169 17.02 0.73 16.72
CA LEU A 169 18.38 1.24 16.60
C LEU A 169 19.42 0.10 16.61
N GLU A 170 19.27 -0.85 17.52
CA GLU A 170 20.16 -2.02 17.61
C GLU A 170 20.04 -2.93 16.40
N LYS A 171 18.82 -3.15 15.90
CA LYS A 171 18.56 -3.89 14.67
C LYS A 171 19.17 -3.20 13.45
N PHE A 172 19.06 -1.89 13.36
CA PHE A 172 19.66 -1.11 12.28
C PHE A 172 21.20 -1.25 12.26
N LYS A 173 21.82 -1.13 13.44
CA LYS A 173 23.27 -1.30 13.61
C LYS A 173 23.73 -2.72 13.30
N SER A 174 23.00 -3.75 13.76
CA SER A 174 23.37 -5.15 13.52
C SER A 174 23.27 -5.54 12.05
N GLN A 175 22.47 -4.82 11.25
CA GLN A 175 22.37 -4.94 9.80
C GLN A 175 23.39 -4.07 9.04
N GLY A 176 24.43 -3.57 9.73
CA GLY A 176 25.53 -2.80 9.12
C GLY A 176 25.25 -1.31 8.93
N GLY A 177 24.20 -0.79 9.58
CA GLY A 177 23.85 0.63 9.52
C GLY A 177 24.79 1.52 10.33
N ASN A 178 25.19 2.66 9.78
CA ASN A 178 26.07 3.61 10.46
C ASN A 178 25.28 4.68 11.22
N CYS A 179 25.79 5.16 12.36
CA CYS A 179 25.16 6.22 13.15
C CYS A 179 26.16 7.35 13.40
N ILE A 180 25.75 8.59 13.11
CA ILE A 180 26.54 9.80 13.37
C ILE A 180 25.75 10.69 14.32
N GLN A 181 26.32 10.95 15.49
CA GLN A 181 25.75 11.91 16.44
C GLN A 181 26.23 13.33 16.09
N GLN A 182 25.37 14.09 15.41
CA GLN A 182 25.68 15.43 14.94
C GLN A 182 24.39 16.26 14.80
N LYS A 183 24.45 17.53 15.24
CA LYS A 183 23.41 18.50 14.95
C LYS A 183 23.65 19.12 13.57
N LEU A 184 22.67 19.01 12.69
CA LEU A 184 22.68 19.66 11.39
C LEU A 184 21.95 21.01 11.49
N HIS A 185 22.48 22.02 10.80
CA HIS A 185 21.86 23.33 10.63
C HIS A 185 21.21 23.48 9.24
N SER A 186 21.64 22.68 8.26
CA SER A 186 21.01 22.57 6.95
C SER A 186 21.23 21.20 6.34
N LEU A 187 20.26 20.69 5.58
CA LEU A 187 20.44 19.45 4.80
C LEU A 187 21.56 19.57 3.75
N HIS A 188 21.89 20.80 3.32
CA HIS A 188 22.99 21.04 2.38
C HIS A 188 24.37 20.67 2.93
N GLU A 189 24.52 20.48 4.25
CA GLU A 189 25.76 19.95 4.83
C GLU A 189 26.07 18.52 4.36
N LEU A 190 25.04 17.78 3.93
CA LEU A 190 25.15 16.41 3.42
C LEU A 190 25.33 16.37 1.89
N GLN A 191 25.34 17.53 1.24
CA GLN A 191 25.40 17.63 -0.21
C GLN A 191 26.75 17.16 -0.76
N GLY A 192 26.71 16.23 -1.70
CA GLY A 192 27.90 15.68 -2.36
C GLY A 192 28.49 14.45 -1.68
N GLU A 193 28.12 14.16 -0.43
CA GLU A 193 28.50 12.92 0.26
C GLU A 193 27.45 11.82 0.10
N TYR A 194 26.17 12.20 0.14
CA TYR A 194 25.03 11.28 0.04
C TYR A 194 24.28 11.50 -1.26
N SER A 195 23.85 10.41 -1.89
CA SER A 195 23.05 10.45 -3.13
C SER A 195 21.61 10.85 -2.87
N VAL A 196 21.07 10.42 -1.72
CA VAL A 196 19.72 10.75 -1.23
C VAL A 196 19.78 11.04 0.27
N VAL A 197 19.04 12.06 0.70
CA VAL A 197 18.82 12.38 2.11
C VAL A 197 17.35 12.18 2.44
N VAL A 198 17.03 11.34 3.41
CA VAL A 198 15.69 11.23 3.97
C VAL A 198 15.60 12.11 5.21
N ASN A 199 14.77 13.15 5.17
CA ASN A 199 14.55 14.06 6.28
C ASN A 199 13.40 13.54 7.18
N SER A 200 13.78 12.93 8.30
CA SER A 200 12.89 12.43 9.35
C SER A 200 13.09 13.17 10.68
N ALA A 201 13.51 14.44 10.63
CA ALA A 201 13.95 15.22 11.80
C ALA A 201 12.82 15.65 12.76
N GLY A 202 11.58 15.23 12.52
CA GLY A 202 10.43 15.61 13.35
C GLY A 202 10.25 17.13 13.41
N LEU A 203 10.29 17.70 14.61
CA LEU A 203 10.15 19.15 14.82
C LEU A 203 11.32 19.94 14.22
N GLY A 204 12.51 19.34 14.15
CA GLY A 204 13.71 19.95 13.57
C GLY A 204 13.58 20.28 12.08
N ALA A 205 12.63 19.66 11.37
CA ALA A 205 12.34 19.98 9.98
C ALA A 205 11.91 21.45 9.79
N ARG A 206 11.31 22.08 10.82
CA ARG A 206 10.96 23.52 10.80
C ARG A 206 12.20 24.38 10.51
N GLU A 207 13.35 24.04 11.08
CA GLU A 207 14.60 24.78 10.90
C GLU A 207 15.34 24.28 9.64
N LEU A 208 15.49 22.96 9.49
CA LEU A 208 16.31 22.35 8.44
C LEU A 208 15.84 22.68 7.02
N VAL A 209 14.52 22.81 6.81
CA VAL A 209 13.92 23.09 5.49
C VAL A 209 12.93 24.26 5.51
N SER A 210 12.93 25.06 6.58
CA SER A 210 12.09 26.25 6.71
C SER A 210 10.58 26.00 6.49
N ASP A 211 10.06 24.82 6.89
CA ASP A 211 8.63 24.52 6.78
C ASP A 211 7.85 25.21 7.93
N PRO A 212 7.09 26.30 7.66
CA PRO A 212 6.39 27.04 8.71
C PRO A 212 5.18 26.30 9.27
N LEU A 213 4.70 25.26 8.57
CA LEU A 213 3.53 24.47 8.96
C LEU A 213 3.85 23.50 10.11
N VAL A 214 5.13 23.22 10.34
CA VAL A 214 5.59 22.40 11.47
C VAL A 214 5.57 23.23 12.75
N SER A 215 4.79 22.82 13.74
CA SER A 215 4.63 23.51 15.03
C SER A 215 4.62 22.50 16.19
N PRO A 216 5.08 22.88 17.39
CA PRO A 216 5.06 21.97 18.53
C PRO A 216 3.64 21.82 19.06
N VAL A 217 3.30 20.59 19.47
CA VAL A 217 2.12 20.32 20.30
C VAL A 217 2.62 19.70 21.61
N ARG A 218 2.73 20.53 22.65
CA ARG A 218 3.22 20.13 23.97
C ARG A 218 2.31 19.08 24.60
N GLY A 219 2.90 18.06 25.20
CA GLY A 219 2.22 17.05 25.99
C GLY A 219 3.05 16.63 27.19
N HIS A 220 2.42 16.64 28.36
CA HIS A 220 2.91 16.16 29.63
C HIS A 220 2.31 14.78 29.92
N VAL A 221 3.14 13.82 30.27
CA VAL A 221 2.75 12.46 30.69
C VAL A 221 3.41 12.09 32.01
N ILE A 222 2.75 11.22 32.77
CA ILE A 222 3.22 10.69 34.05
C ILE A 222 3.29 9.17 33.93
N ARG A 223 4.38 8.58 34.38
CA ARG A 223 4.54 7.12 34.46
C ARG A 223 4.31 6.67 35.90
N VAL A 224 3.46 5.66 36.06
CA VAL A 224 3.14 5.08 37.36
C VAL A 224 3.32 3.57 37.36
N LYS A 225 3.64 3.01 38.52
CA LYS A 225 3.69 1.57 38.75
C LYS A 225 2.31 1.06 39.13
N ALA A 226 1.56 0.57 38.14
CA ALA A 226 0.23 0.03 38.35
C ALA A 226 0.03 -1.28 37.54
N PRO A 227 0.73 -2.37 37.91
CA PRO A 227 0.74 -3.61 37.13
C PRO A 227 -0.63 -4.30 37.03
N TRP A 228 -1.60 -3.94 37.88
CA TRP A 228 -2.98 -4.43 37.81
C TRP A 228 -3.79 -3.80 36.66
N VAL A 229 -3.32 -2.71 36.04
CA VAL A 229 -4.00 -2.06 34.91
C VAL A 229 -3.59 -2.76 33.62
N LYS A 230 -4.55 -3.44 32.97
CA LYS A 230 -4.34 -4.24 31.75
C LYS A 230 -5.13 -3.77 30.54
N LEU A 231 -5.97 -2.77 30.72
CA LEU A 231 -6.82 -2.20 29.67
C LEU A 231 -6.35 -0.79 29.36
N ALA A 232 -6.21 -0.49 28.07
CA ALA A 232 -6.02 0.86 27.60
C ALA A 232 -7.34 1.62 27.70
N ILE A 233 -7.35 2.79 28.35
CA ILE A 233 -8.55 3.61 28.49
C ILE A 233 -8.25 5.00 27.92
N SER A 234 -9.16 5.51 27.10
CA SER A 234 -9.10 6.89 26.63
C SER A 234 -10.47 7.54 26.73
N SER A 235 -10.52 8.82 27.06
CA SER A 235 -11.72 9.65 26.95
C SER A 235 -11.61 10.61 25.76
N GLU A 236 -12.75 10.82 25.10
CA GLU A 236 -12.91 11.73 23.97
C GLU A 236 -11.88 11.47 22.86
N ASN A 237 -11.69 10.20 22.48
CA ASN A 237 -10.73 9.78 21.44
C ASN A 237 -9.30 10.31 21.67
N LEU A 238 -8.75 10.06 22.87
CA LEU A 238 -7.43 10.53 23.32
C LEU A 238 -7.29 12.06 23.46
N SER A 239 -8.38 12.83 23.32
CA SER A 239 -8.30 14.30 23.37
C SER A 239 -8.36 14.88 24.78
N GLU A 240 -8.86 14.12 25.77
CA GLU A 240 -9.01 14.58 27.14
C GLU A 240 -8.05 13.87 28.10
N PHE A 241 -8.29 12.60 28.46
CA PHE A 241 -7.41 11.81 29.34
C PHE A 241 -7.17 10.40 28.79
N TYR A 242 -6.03 9.82 29.11
CA TYR A 242 -5.73 8.44 28.75
C TYR A 242 -4.86 7.72 29.78
N ILE A 243 -5.13 6.43 29.94
CA ILE A 243 -4.41 5.49 30.78
C ILE A 243 -3.97 4.34 29.88
N LEU A 244 -2.68 4.29 29.57
CA LEU A 244 -2.13 3.37 28.57
C LEU A 244 -1.08 2.48 29.25
N PRO A 245 -1.41 1.19 29.49
CA PRO A 245 -0.45 0.24 30.03
C PRO A 245 0.74 0.04 29.09
N GLY A 246 1.96 0.18 29.60
CA GLY A 246 3.21 -0.25 28.98
C GLY A 246 3.65 -1.61 29.52
N VAL A 247 4.84 -2.07 29.13
CA VAL A 247 5.39 -3.35 29.60
C VAL A 247 5.84 -3.21 31.06
N GLU A 248 6.51 -2.10 31.39
CA GLU A 248 7.08 -1.88 32.72
C GLU A 248 6.30 -0.88 33.58
N SER A 249 5.55 0.03 32.94
CA SER A 249 4.87 1.14 33.61
C SER A 249 3.55 1.48 32.91
N VAL A 250 2.65 2.18 33.60
CA VAL A 250 1.42 2.72 33.00
C VAL A 250 1.62 4.21 32.71
N VAL A 251 1.30 4.64 31.50
CA VAL A 251 1.37 6.04 31.09
C VAL A 251 0.03 6.71 31.29
N LEU A 252 0.02 7.77 32.09
CA LEU A 252 -1.09 8.69 32.30
C LEU A 252 -0.85 9.95 31.48
N GLY A 253 -1.86 10.45 30.79
CA GLY A 253 -1.75 11.72 30.10
C GLY A 253 -3.10 12.39 29.86
N GLY A 254 -3.04 13.61 29.33
CA GLY A 254 -4.23 14.41 29.09
C GLY A 254 -3.98 15.89 28.83
N THR A 255 -2.84 16.21 28.22
CA THR A 255 -2.45 17.59 27.89
C THR A 255 -2.06 17.73 26.42
N ARG A 256 -2.52 18.84 25.85
CA ARG A 256 -2.33 19.20 24.46
C ARG A 256 -2.35 20.72 24.31
N GLU A 257 -1.17 21.31 24.16
CA GLU A 257 -1.04 22.75 23.97
C GLU A 257 -0.32 23.04 22.65
N ASN A 258 -1.02 23.68 21.70
CA ASN A 258 -0.45 23.99 20.39
C ASN A 258 0.45 25.24 20.50
N GLY A 259 1.62 25.20 19.88
CA GLY A 259 2.55 26.33 19.80
C GLY A 259 3.37 26.58 21.07
N VAL A 260 3.25 25.75 22.10
CA VAL A 260 4.02 25.87 23.33
C VAL A 260 5.32 25.08 23.22
N TYR A 261 6.45 25.74 23.48
CA TYR A 261 7.80 25.17 23.39
C TYR A 261 8.40 24.79 24.75
N ASP A 262 7.81 25.27 25.85
CA ASP A 262 8.32 25.00 27.20
C ASP A 262 8.19 23.52 27.56
N THR A 263 9.32 22.84 27.77
CA THR A 263 9.36 21.42 28.17
C THR A 263 9.50 21.24 29.69
N THR A 264 9.31 22.29 30.48
CA THR A 264 9.32 22.21 31.93
C THR A 264 8.03 21.53 32.41
N PRO A 265 8.11 20.47 33.23
CA PRO A 265 6.94 19.92 33.90
C PRO A 265 6.28 20.98 34.78
N LYS A 266 4.95 21.07 34.72
CA LYS A 266 4.15 21.99 35.55
C LYS A 266 3.32 21.18 36.54
N GLU A 267 3.34 21.58 37.80
CA GLU A 267 2.55 20.93 38.86
C GLU A 267 1.04 20.99 38.59
N GLU A 268 0.55 22.05 37.95
CA GLU A 268 -0.85 22.20 37.53
C GLU A 268 -1.26 21.12 36.51
N ASP A 269 -0.43 20.88 35.49
CA ASP A 269 -0.66 19.82 34.49
C ASP A 269 -0.64 18.44 35.16
N LYS A 270 0.29 18.24 36.09
CA LYS A 270 0.45 16.97 36.82
C LYS A 270 -0.78 16.65 37.65
N GLN A 271 -1.23 17.61 38.46
CA GLN A 271 -2.47 17.46 39.24
C GLN A 271 -3.66 17.18 38.34
N ARG A 272 -3.83 17.95 37.25
CA ARG A 272 -4.90 17.72 36.26
C ARG A 272 -4.88 16.31 35.68
N ILE A 273 -3.70 15.80 35.27
CA ILE A 273 -3.57 14.45 34.70
C ILE A 273 -3.91 13.38 35.75
N ILE A 274 -3.37 13.50 36.97
CA ILE A 274 -3.62 12.54 38.05
C ILE A 274 -5.11 12.52 38.40
N GLU A 275 -5.72 13.68 38.63
CA GLU A 275 -7.14 13.80 38.98
C GLU A 275 -8.04 13.25 37.87
N GLY A 276 -7.79 13.63 36.61
CA GLY A 276 -8.54 13.15 35.45
C GLY A 276 -8.44 11.63 35.28
N CYS A 277 -7.22 11.08 35.33
CA CYS A 277 -7.00 9.64 35.23
C CYS A 277 -7.56 8.88 36.44
N CYS A 278 -7.50 9.42 37.65
CA CYS A 278 -8.18 8.84 38.83
C CYS A 278 -9.71 8.87 38.68
N GLY A 279 -10.25 9.89 37.99
CA GLY A 279 -11.65 9.98 37.63
C GLY A 279 -12.11 8.90 36.66
N LEU A 280 -11.21 8.42 35.79
CA LEU A 280 -11.43 7.24 34.96
C LEU A 280 -11.24 5.95 35.77
N MET A 281 -10.11 5.79 36.44
CA MET A 281 -9.75 4.57 37.14
C MET A 281 -9.32 4.88 38.58
N PRO A 282 -10.23 4.80 39.57
CA PRO A 282 -9.89 5.15 40.95
C PRO A 282 -8.74 4.34 41.57
N SER A 283 -8.48 3.12 41.06
CA SER A 283 -7.43 2.23 41.58
C SER A 283 -6.00 2.73 41.35
N ILE A 284 -5.77 3.73 40.47
CA ILE A 284 -4.44 4.30 40.26
C ILE A 284 -4.07 5.41 41.25
N LYS A 285 -4.99 5.85 42.11
CA LYS A 285 -4.80 6.99 43.03
C LYS A 285 -3.54 6.90 43.90
N ASN A 286 -3.21 5.70 44.35
CA ASN A 286 -2.05 5.44 45.22
C ASN A 286 -0.91 4.73 44.47
N ALA A 287 -0.92 4.72 43.13
CA ALA A 287 0.16 4.14 42.36
C ALA A 287 1.44 4.96 42.54
N GLU A 288 2.58 4.27 42.70
CA GLU A 288 3.89 4.90 42.80
C GLU A 288 4.21 5.65 41.50
N ILE A 289 4.53 6.94 41.59
CA ILE A 289 4.98 7.73 40.45
C ILE A 289 6.45 7.37 40.16
N LEU A 290 6.70 6.86 38.96
CA LEU A 290 8.03 6.48 38.49
C LEU A 290 8.75 7.64 37.80
N GLY A 291 8.01 8.60 37.25
CA GLY A 291 8.57 9.78 36.62
C GLY A 291 7.54 10.56 35.81
N GLU A 292 7.95 11.73 35.32
CA GLU A 292 7.15 12.61 34.48
C GLU A 292 7.98 13.11 33.30
N TRP A 293 7.31 13.41 32.18
CA TRP A 293 7.99 13.86 30.97
C TRP A 293 7.10 14.81 30.17
N VAL A 294 7.74 15.83 29.59
CA VAL A 294 7.09 16.79 28.69
C VAL A 294 7.76 16.74 27.32
N GLY A 295 6.95 16.48 26.29
CA GLY A 295 7.40 16.36 24.91
C GLY A 295 6.71 17.32 23.96
N LEU A 296 7.40 17.63 22.86
CA LEU A 296 6.89 18.48 21.78
C LEU A 296 6.58 17.64 20.55
N ARG A 297 5.31 17.24 20.38
CA ARG A 297 4.87 16.48 19.21
C ARG A 297 5.04 17.33 17.94
N PRO A 298 5.59 16.80 16.82
CA PRO A 298 5.81 17.56 15.59
C PRO A 298 4.50 17.72 14.81
N GLY A 299 3.65 18.64 15.25
CA GLY A 299 2.38 18.93 14.61
C GLY A 299 2.57 19.58 13.24
N ARG A 300 1.83 19.09 12.25
CA ARG A 300 1.70 19.67 10.91
C ARG A 300 0.27 19.38 10.41
N PRO A 301 -0.34 20.20 9.55
CA PRO A 301 -1.72 19.95 9.10
C PRO A 301 -1.87 18.61 8.36
N SER A 302 -0.89 18.25 7.53
CA SER A 302 -0.75 16.91 6.93
C SER A 302 0.66 16.37 7.19
N VAL A 303 0.80 15.07 7.35
CA VAL A 303 2.12 14.42 7.32
C VAL A 303 2.78 14.71 5.97
N ARG A 304 4.09 15.00 5.97
CA ARG A 304 4.86 15.27 4.75
C ARG A 304 5.69 14.05 4.38
N VAL A 305 5.23 13.30 3.38
CA VAL A 305 5.95 12.20 2.74
C VAL A 305 6.02 12.48 1.24
N GLU A 306 7.14 13.06 0.79
CA GLU A 306 7.31 13.48 -0.62
C GLU A 306 8.79 13.68 -0.98
N HIS A 307 9.09 13.66 -2.28
CA HIS A 307 10.41 13.99 -2.81
C HIS A 307 10.51 15.47 -3.18
N GLU A 308 11.63 16.09 -2.84
CA GLU A 308 12.02 17.45 -3.21
C GLU A 308 13.48 17.46 -3.68
N ILE A 309 13.81 18.32 -4.64
CA ILE A 309 15.21 18.59 -5.02
C ILE A 309 15.58 19.95 -4.43
N LEU A 310 16.51 19.95 -3.47
CA LEU A 310 17.07 21.18 -2.92
C LEU A 310 18.27 21.63 -3.74
N CYS A 311 18.37 22.94 -4.01
CA CYS A 311 19.45 23.54 -4.78
C CYS A 311 20.20 24.60 -3.96
N LYS A 312 21.53 24.48 -3.90
CA LYS A 312 22.42 25.51 -3.35
C LYS A 312 23.74 25.48 -4.11
N ASN A 313 24.22 26.66 -4.51
CA ASN A 313 25.46 26.82 -5.29
C ASN A 313 25.49 25.92 -6.54
N ASP A 314 24.38 25.86 -7.29
CA ASP A 314 24.19 25.07 -8.51
C ASP A 314 24.36 23.55 -8.36
N LYS A 315 24.45 23.06 -7.11
CA LYS A 315 24.41 21.63 -6.79
C LYS A 315 23.02 21.25 -6.32
N GLN A 316 22.55 20.10 -6.81
CA GLN A 316 21.29 19.49 -6.41
C GLN A 316 21.48 18.53 -5.23
N LEU A 317 20.44 18.37 -4.42
CA LEU A 317 20.36 17.39 -3.34
C LEU A 317 18.98 16.75 -3.37
N ASN A 318 18.92 15.44 -3.62
CA ASN A 318 17.66 14.69 -3.54
C ASN A 318 17.27 14.52 -2.08
N VAL A 319 16.11 15.06 -1.71
CA VAL A 319 15.56 14.95 -0.37
C VAL A 319 14.22 14.24 -0.41
N VAL A 320 14.03 13.23 0.44
CA VAL A 320 12.71 12.65 0.71
C VAL A 320 12.29 13.08 2.10
N HIS A 321 11.19 13.80 2.23
CA HIS A 321 10.66 14.22 3.51
C HIS A 321 9.83 13.09 4.14
N ASN A 322 9.94 12.92 5.46
CA ASN A 322 9.12 12.01 6.26
C ASN A 322 8.95 12.56 7.68
N TYR A 323 8.15 13.62 7.84
CA TYR A 323 7.94 14.29 9.14
C TYR A 323 6.53 14.91 9.27
N GLY A 324 6.24 15.50 10.43
CA GLY A 324 4.95 16.16 10.70
C GLY A 324 3.87 15.19 11.19
N HIS A 325 4.27 14.11 11.84
CA HIS A 325 3.37 13.03 12.30
C HIS A 325 2.43 13.41 13.44
N GLY A 326 2.56 14.60 14.04
CA GLY A 326 1.75 15.00 15.18
C GLY A 326 1.80 13.96 16.31
N GLY A 327 0.63 13.49 16.73
CA GLY A 327 0.47 12.45 17.74
C GLY A 327 0.59 11.01 17.22
N ALA A 328 0.56 10.82 15.91
CA ALA A 328 0.47 9.51 15.27
C ALA A 328 1.82 8.95 14.79
N GLY A 329 2.94 9.43 15.34
CA GLY A 329 4.29 8.96 14.97
C GLY A 329 4.42 7.44 15.09
N VAL A 330 4.10 6.88 16.25
CA VAL A 330 4.12 5.41 16.48
C VAL A 330 3.11 4.69 15.60
N THR A 331 1.98 5.31 15.31
CA THR A 331 0.88 4.68 14.57
C THR A 331 1.13 4.55 13.07
N LEU A 332 1.92 5.45 12.48
CA LEU A 332 2.12 5.51 11.03
C LEU A 332 3.57 5.23 10.60
N HIS A 333 4.50 5.05 11.55
CA HIS A 333 5.94 5.08 11.29
C HIS A 333 6.41 4.08 10.22
N TRP A 334 5.83 2.88 10.13
CA TRP A 334 6.28 1.85 9.19
C TRP A 334 5.71 2.07 7.79
N GLY A 335 4.43 2.42 7.71
CA GLY A 335 3.78 2.75 6.44
C GLY A 335 4.38 4.00 5.78
N CYS A 336 4.61 5.07 6.55
CA CYS A 336 5.31 6.25 6.05
C CYS A 336 6.75 5.93 5.63
N ALA A 337 7.46 5.08 6.38
CA ALA A 337 8.81 4.64 6.05
C ALA A 337 8.86 3.89 4.70
N ARG A 338 7.89 3.00 4.43
CA ARG A 338 7.81 2.27 3.16
C ARG A 338 7.68 3.21 1.96
N ASP A 339 6.78 4.19 2.04
CA ASP A 339 6.61 5.18 0.96
C ASP A 339 7.85 6.06 0.79
N ALA A 340 8.49 6.49 1.89
CA ALA A 340 9.75 7.24 1.84
C ALA A 340 10.89 6.42 1.23
N THR A 341 10.99 5.13 1.54
CA THR A 341 11.98 4.21 0.95
C THR A 341 11.78 4.05 -0.55
N ASN A 342 10.54 3.87 -1.01
CA ASN A 342 10.24 3.76 -2.44
C ASN A 342 10.67 5.02 -3.21
N MET A 343 10.40 6.21 -2.65
CA MET A 343 10.85 7.47 -3.23
C MET A 343 12.37 7.60 -3.23
N ALA A 344 13.04 7.17 -2.15
CA ALA A 344 14.49 7.23 -2.04
C ALA A 344 15.16 6.29 -3.05
N TYR A 345 14.65 5.07 -3.20
CA TYR A 345 15.18 4.09 -4.15
C TYR A 345 15.13 4.61 -5.58
N GLY A 346 14.00 5.19 -5.99
CA GLY A 346 13.82 5.76 -7.32
C GLY A 346 14.75 6.94 -7.67
N LYS A 347 15.58 7.40 -6.73
CA LYS A 347 16.61 8.44 -6.93
C LYS A 347 18.04 7.92 -6.87
N THR A 348 18.24 6.64 -6.59
CA THR A 348 19.57 6.02 -6.55
C THR A 348 20.14 5.83 -7.95
N LYS A 349 21.47 5.85 -8.09
CA LYS A 349 22.11 5.50 -9.35
C LYS A 349 21.96 4.02 -9.68
N ALA A 350 21.74 3.16 -8.68
CA ALA A 350 21.38 1.76 -8.86
C ALA A 350 20.07 1.64 -9.69
N PHE A 351 19.00 2.32 -9.25
CA PHE A 351 17.76 2.41 -10.02
C PHE A 351 17.99 3.03 -11.40
N GLN A 352 18.73 4.13 -11.50
CA GLN A 352 19.06 4.72 -12.79
C GLN A 352 19.98 3.84 -13.66
N ALA A 353 20.74 2.91 -13.08
CA ALA A 353 21.61 1.97 -13.79
C ALA A 353 20.84 0.72 -14.22
N GLU A 354 19.82 0.31 -13.47
CA GLU A 354 18.78 -0.62 -13.93
C GLU A 354 18.09 -0.02 -15.16
N GLN A 355 17.66 1.25 -15.07
CA GLN A 355 17.12 1.97 -16.23
C GLN A 355 18.14 2.16 -17.38
N ARG A 356 19.42 2.46 -17.09
CA ARG A 356 20.45 2.62 -18.13
C ARG A 356 20.92 1.30 -18.75
N ARG A 357 20.88 0.17 -18.02
CA ARG A 357 21.16 -1.16 -18.60
C ARG A 357 20.04 -1.60 -19.53
N GLU A 358 18.82 -1.14 -19.28
CA GLU A 358 17.70 -1.24 -20.22
C GLU A 358 17.97 -0.36 -21.46
N GLU A 359 18.49 0.87 -21.29
CA GLU A 359 18.85 1.80 -22.39
C GLU A 359 20.07 1.36 -23.25
N ASP A 360 21.15 0.80 -22.68
CA ASP A 360 22.37 0.41 -23.43
C ASP A 360 22.19 -0.88 -24.29
N SER A 361 21.07 -1.59 -24.13
CA SER A 361 20.73 -2.77 -24.94
C SER A 361 19.90 -2.45 -26.20
N THR A 362 19.49 -1.19 -26.38
CA THR A 362 18.51 -0.78 -27.41
C THR A 362 18.90 0.56 -28.04
N GLY A 363 19.89 0.55 -28.94
CA GLY A 363 20.27 1.73 -29.70
C GLY A 363 19.19 2.18 -30.71
N GLN A 364 18.82 3.47 -30.64
CA GLN A 364 17.99 4.29 -31.57
C GLN A 364 16.45 4.11 -31.49
N GLN A 365 15.56 5.14 -31.52
CA GLN A 365 15.54 6.57 -31.14
C GLN A 365 14.09 7.13 -31.36
N VAL A 366 13.53 7.93 -30.39
CA VAL A 366 12.58 9.15 -30.34
C VAL A 366 11.10 9.35 -29.67
N ILE A 367 10.51 10.54 -29.57
CA ILE A 367 9.67 11.10 -28.45
C ILE A 367 8.10 11.05 -28.49
N ILE A 368 7.46 11.07 -27.30
CA ILE A 368 6.03 11.34 -26.97
C ILE A 368 5.85 12.80 -26.51
N GLN A 369 4.82 13.54 -26.95
CA GLN A 369 4.58 14.93 -26.49
C GLN A 369 3.19 15.19 -25.88
N ASP A 370 3.23 15.85 -24.72
CA ASP A 370 2.19 16.76 -24.22
C ASP A 370 2.17 18.05 -25.06
N ALA A 371 1.03 18.73 -25.06
CA ALA A 371 0.70 19.80 -25.99
C ALA A 371 1.68 20.98 -25.95
N SER A 372 2.10 21.41 -27.15
CA SER A 372 2.92 22.58 -27.51
C SER A 372 4.44 22.36 -27.63
N SER A 373 4.89 22.45 -28.90
CA SER A 373 6.25 22.61 -29.43
C SER A 373 7.10 21.36 -29.74
N SER A 374 7.09 20.97 -31.02
CA SER A 374 8.11 20.22 -31.82
C SER A 374 8.50 18.79 -31.39
N THR A 375 7.98 17.83 -32.16
CA THR A 375 8.01 16.36 -32.00
C THR A 375 9.22 15.68 -32.67
N VAL A 376 9.68 14.55 -32.12
CA VAL A 376 10.54 13.56 -32.79
C VAL A 376 10.02 12.14 -32.35
N TYR A 377 10.21 10.98 -33.05
CA TYR A 377 9.58 9.61 -32.81
C TYR A 377 10.48 8.38 -32.38
N VAL A 378 10.10 7.43 -31.48
CA VAL A 378 10.84 6.19 -30.98
C VAL A 378 10.19 4.98 -31.65
N GLU A 379 11.02 4.11 -32.24
CA GLU A 379 10.65 2.73 -32.60
C GLU A 379 10.63 1.82 -31.37
N THR A 380 9.45 1.38 -30.94
CA THR A 380 9.28 0.34 -29.91
C THR A 380 8.71 -0.92 -30.54
N THR A 381 8.71 -2.03 -29.80
CA THR A 381 8.04 -3.28 -30.21
C THR A 381 6.52 -3.18 -30.21
N TRP A 382 5.96 -2.03 -29.82
CA TRP A 382 4.53 -1.78 -29.77
C TRP A 382 4.16 -0.45 -30.42
N LYS A 383 2.87 -0.21 -30.62
CA LYS A 383 2.36 1.06 -31.15
C LYS A 383 1.41 1.67 -30.14
N ALA A 384 1.66 2.93 -29.82
CA ALA A 384 0.74 3.77 -29.09
C ALA A 384 -0.35 4.32 -30.01
N GLY A 385 -1.54 4.53 -29.46
CA GLY A 385 -2.61 5.29 -30.09
C GLY A 385 -3.17 6.33 -29.11
N PRO A 386 -4.28 6.99 -29.47
CA PRO A 386 -4.91 7.97 -28.60
C PRO A 386 -5.31 7.33 -27.27
N ALA A 387 -4.60 7.67 -26.19
CA ALA A 387 -4.97 7.28 -24.84
C ALA A 387 -5.98 8.24 -24.26
N PHE A 388 -7.03 7.69 -23.64
CA PHE A 388 -7.75 8.32 -22.53
C PHE A 388 -8.04 9.81 -22.74
N LYS A 389 -8.46 10.16 -23.97
CA LYS A 389 -8.53 11.54 -24.44
C LYS A 389 -9.61 12.27 -23.65
N GLY A 390 -9.20 13.21 -22.79
CA GLY A 390 -10.10 13.94 -21.89
C GLY A 390 -10.38 13.25 -20.55
N LYS A 391 -9.65 12.18 -20.20
CA LYS A 391 -9.69 11.55 -18.87
C LYS A 391 -8.45 11.95 -18.06
N SER A 392 -8.61 12.10 -16.75
CA SER A 392 -7.50 12.47 -15.86
C SER A 392 -6.64 11.25 -15.51
N VAL A 393 -5.43 11.47 -15.00
CA VAL A 393 -4.58 10.37 -14.54
C VAL A 393 -5.24 9.61 -13.38
N GLU A 394 -6.00 10.32 -12.54
CA GLU A 394 -6.78 9.76 -11.45
C GLU A 394 -7.86 8.80 -11.95
N PHE A 395 -8.42 9.00 -13.15
CA PHE A 395 -9.34 8.04 -13.76
C PHE A 395 -8.64 6.71 -14.03
N VAL A 396 -7.46 6.74 -14.66
CA VAL A 396 -6.70 5.50 -14.95
C VAL A 396 -6.28 4.80 -13.66
N LYS A 397 -5.85 5.56 -12.64
CA LYS A 397 -5.50 4.99 -11.33
C LYS A 397 -6.65 4.21 -10.68
N ARG A 398 -7.91 4.63 -10.89
CA ARG A 398 -9.07 3.87 -10.39
C ARG A 398 -9.31 2.57 -11.15
N LEU A 399 -8.86 2.46 -12.39
CA LEU A 399 -8.92 1.20 -13.12
C LEU A 399 -7.85 0.20 -12.61
N CYS A 400 -6.75 0.70 -12.05
CA CYS A 400 -5.66 -0.08 -11.44
C CYS A 400 -6.05 -0.52 -10.01
N GLY A 401 -6.82 -1.59 -9.92
CA GLY A 401 -7.42 -2.08 -8.68
C GLY A 401 -6.64 -3.15 -7.92
N VAL A 402 -5.35 -3.37 -8.17
CA VAL A 402 -4.57 -4.32 -7.34
C VAL A 402 -3.94 -3.57 -6.17
N ILE A 403 -4.18 -4.08 -4.97
CA ILE A 403 -3.49 -3.59 -3.77
C ILE A 403 -2.13 -4.28 -3.69
N GLU A 404 -1.06 -3.51 -3.92
CA GLU A 404 0.33 -3.99 -3.85
C GLU A 404 0.78 -4.22 -2.38
N GLY A 405 1.27 -5.43 -2.06
CA GLY A 405 1.93 -5.72 -0.78
C GLY A 405 1.65 -7.11 -0.20
N GLU A 406 2.37 -7.46 0.88
CA GLU A 406 2.31 -8.75 1.62
C GLU A 406 1.00 -8.98 2.42
N LEU A 407 -0.07 -8.20 2.16
CA LEU A 407 -1.34 -8.22 2.91
C LEU A 407 -2.38 -9.21 2.36
N GLY A 408 -2.16 -9.77 1.17
CA GLY A 408 -3.00 -10.83 0.60
C GLY A 408 -2.68 -12.20 1.21
N PRO A 409 -3.61 -13.17 1.18
CA PRO A 409 -3.32 -14.51 1.65
C PRO A 409 -2.19 -15.14 0.83
N ILE A 410 -1.19 -15.68 1.52
CA ILE A 410 -0.13 -16.45 0.88
C ILE A 410 -0.71 -17.79 0.46
N LEU A 411 -0.76 -18.03 -0.84
CA LEU A 411 -1.15 -19.31 -1.41
C LEU A 411 0.08 -20.20 -1.52
N GLU A 412 -0.12 -21.50 -1.38
CA GLU A 412 0.94 -22.48 -1.59
C GLU A 412 1.46 -22.36 -3.03
N GLU A 413 2.79 -22.39 -3.19
CA GLU A 413 3.41 -22.34 -4.51
C GLU A 413 3.32 -23.72 -5.18
N LYS A 414 2.81 -23.72 -6.41
CA LYS A 414 2.77 -24.90 -7.28
C LYS A 414 3.97 -24.88 -8.23
N VAL A 415 4.69 -25.99 -8.22
CA VAL A 415 5.81 -26.28 -9.12
C VAL A 415 5.45 -27.53 -9.94
N HIS A 416 5.61 -27.44 -11.25
CA HIS A 416 5.39 -28.51 -12.22
C HIS A 416 6.70 -29.23 -12.54
N ASP A 417 6.59 -30.53 -12.80
CA ASP A 417 7.67 -31.32 -13.41
C ASP A 417 7.76 -31.00 -14.90
N ILE A 418 8.75 -30.19 -15.29
CA ILE A 418 8.93 -29.77 -16.68
C ILE A 418 9.68 -30.86 -17.45
N THR A 419 9.03 -31.40 -18.48
CA THR A 419 9.71 -32.28 -19.45
C THR A 419 10.54 -31.44 -20.42
N PRO A 420 11.83 -31.76 -20.66
CA PRO A 420 12.65 -31.03 -21.62
C PRO A 420 12.00 -30.97 -23.02
N ASN A 421 12.02 -29.81 -23.67
CA ASN A 421 11.47 -29.57 -25.01
C ASN A 421 9.95 -29.81 -25.16
N SER A 422 9.17 -29.84 -24.08
CA SER A 422 7.72 -30.05 -24.15
C SER A 422 6.90 -28.78 -24.36
N ILE A 423 7.50 -27.60 -24.11
CA ILE A 423 6.82 -26.31 -24.21
C ILE A 423 6.96 -25.78 -25.64
N PRO A 424 5.85 -25.53 -26.37
CA PRO A 424 5.92 -24.98 -27.73
C PRO A 424 6.35 -23.51 -27.75
N ASP A 425 6.92 -23.06 -28.87
CA ASP A 425 7.36 -21.66 -29.06
C ASP A 425 6.22 -20.64 -28.96
N SER A 426 5.01 -21.05 -29.34
CA SER A 426 3.79 -20.26 -29.19
C SER A 426 2.61 -21.10 -28.74
N PHE A 427 1.70 -20.48 -28.00
CA PHE A 427 0.50 -21.12 -27.49
C PHE A 427 -0.62 -20.10 -27.32
N ASP A 428 -1.83 -20.47 -27.70
CA ASP A 428 -3.04 -19.68 -27.51
C ASP A 428 -4.16 -20.57 -26.97
N SER A 429 -4.60 -20.30 -25.75
CA SER A 429 -5.66 -21.10 -25.10
C SER A 429 -6.96 -21.11 -25.93
N ARG A 430 -7.23 -20.06 -26.72
CA ARG A 430 -8.45 -19.96 -27.54
C ARG A 430 -8.46 -20.96 -28.69
N THR A 431 -7.29 -21.26 -29.25
CA THR A 431 -7.16 -22.26 -30.33
C THR A 431 -7.10 -23.66 -29.76
N LYS A 432 -6.39 -23.85 -28.63
CA LYS A 432 -6.26 -25.14 -27.95
C LYS A 432 -7.61 -25.69 -27.45
N TRP A 433 -8.42 -24.83 -26.85
CA TRP A 433 -9.73 -25.17 -26.29
C TRP A 433 -10.85 -24.37 -26.97
N SER A 434 -10.98 -24.52 -28.28
CA SER A 434 -11.96 -23.79 -29.11
C SER A 434 -13.42 -24.06 -28.73
N ASN A 435 -13.70 -25.14 -28.02
CA ASN A 435 -15.00 -25.46 -27.44
C ASN A 435 -15.31 -24.68 -26.14
N CYS A 436 -14.40 -23.84 -25.66
CA CYS A 436 -14.54 -23.01 -24.47
C CYS A 436 -14.61 -21.52 -24.83
N PRO A 437 -15.81 -21.00 -25.19
CA PRO A 437 -16.01 -19.61 -25.63
C PRO A 437 -15.60 -18.54 -24.61
N THR A 438 -15.61 -18.82 -23.30
CA THR A 438 -15.21 -17.86 -22.27
C THR A 438 -13.77 -17.40 -22.43
N ILE A 439 -12.89 -18.24 -23.00
CA ILE A 439 -11.47 -17.93 -23.18
C ILE A 439 -11.29 -16.72 -24.12
N ALA A 440 -12.17 -16.62 -25.13
CA ALA A 440 -12.18 -15.52 -26.10
C ALA A 440 -12.99 -14.29 -25.64
N GLU A 441 -13.66 -14.37 -24.49
CA GLU A 441 -14.44 -13.25 -23.95
C GLU A 441 -13.52 -12.15 -23.40
N ILE A 442 -13.85 -10.89 -23.69
CA ILE A 442 -13.31 -9.70 -23.02
C ILE A 442 -14.44 -9.04 -22.24
N ARG A 443 -14.20 -8.79 -20.95
CA ARG A 443 -15.16 -8.11 -20.06
C ARG A 443 -14.79 -6.65 -19.82
N ASP A 444 -15.62 -5.97 -19.04
CA ASP A 444 -15.47 -4.55 -18.70
C ASP A 444 -15.72 -4.34 -17.20
N GLN A 445 -14.73 -3.82 -16.49
CA GLN A 445 -14.80 -3.51 -15.06
C GLN A 445 -15.50 -2.18 -14.74
N SER A 446 -15.93 -1.40 -15.75
CA SER A 446 -16.49 -0.05 -15.55
C SER A 446 -15.51 0.92 -14.84
N ASP A 447 -16.00 2.05 -14.34
CA ASP A 447 -15.22 2.97 -13.47
C ASP A 447 -15.22 2.45 -12.02
N CYS A 448 -14.60 1.28 -11.84
CA CYS A 448 -14.45 0.55 -10.59
C CYS A 448 -13.14 -0.25 -10.65
N GLY A 449 -12.27 -0.14 -9.65
CA GLY A 449 -11.02 -0.90 -9.54
C GLY A 449 -11.22 -2.36 -9.14
N SER A 450 -12.09 -3.08 -9.85
CA SER A 450 -12.39 -4.49 -9.61
C SER A 450 -11.56 -5.46 -10.46
N CYS A 451 -10.47 -5.03 -11.07
CA CYS A 451 -9.64 -5.88 -11.95
C CYS A 451 -9.20 -7.20 -11.27
N TRP A 452 -8.89 -7.16 -9.97
CA TRP A 452 -8.54 -8.32 -9.14
C TRP A 452 -9.64 -9.38 -9.02
N ALA A 453 -10.91 -8.97 -9.23
CA ALA A 453 -12.03 -9.88 -9.30
C ALA A 453 -12.21 -10.40 -10.73
N PHE A 454 -11.96 -9.55 -11.73
CA PHE A 454 -12.13 -9.89 -13.14
C PHE A 454 -11.10 -10.92 -13.63
N GLY A 455 -9.81 -10.69 -13.39
CA GLY A 455 -8.75 -11.64 -13.75
C GLY A 455 -9.03 -13.04 -13.18
N ALA A 456 -9.40 -13.08 -11.90
CA ALA A 456 -9.81 -14.30 -11.20
C ALA A 456 -11.00 -14.99 -11.86
N VAL A 457 -12.17 -14.34 -11.97
CA VAL A 457 -13.39 -15.03 -12.44
C VAL A 457 -13.35 -15.36 -13.92
N GLU A 458 -12.62 -14.60 -14.74
CA GLU A 458 -12.40 -14.93 -16.14
C GLU A 458 -11.60 -16.24 -16.26
N ALA A 459 -10.47 -16.34 -15.54
CA ALA A 459 -9.67 -17.57 -15.53
C ALA A 459 -10.41 -18.76 -14.90
N MET A 460 -11.19 -18.54 -13.83
CA MET A 460 -12.04 -19.59 -13.24
C MET A 460 -13.07 -20.12 -14.25
N SER A 461 -13.75 -19.23 -14.98
CA SER A 461 -14.74 -19.58 -16.01
C SER A 461 -14.12 -20.48 -17.08
N ASP A 462 -12.94 -20.10 -17.57
CA ASP A 462 -12.18 -20.87 -18.56
C ASP A 462 -11.84 -22.26 -18.04
N ARG A 463 -11.35 -22.33 -16.80
CA ARG A 463 -10.91 -23.57 -16.17
C ARG A 463 -12.04 -24.55 -15.91
N TYR A 464 -13.26 -24.08 -15.61
CA TYR A 464 -14.43 -24.96 -15.56
C TYR A 464 -14.70 -25.64 -16.89
N CYS A 465 -14.64 -24.89 -17.98
CA CYS A 465 -14.85 -25.45 -19.31
C CYS A 465 -13.73 -26.41 -19.70
N ILE A 466 -12.47 -26.05 -19.46
CA ILE A 466 -11.31 -26.88 -19.78
C ILE A 466 -11.34 -28.20 -18.98
N ALA A 467 -11.48 -28.12 -17.65
CA ALA A 467 -11.47 -29.29 -16.78
C ALA A 467 -12.64 -30.25 -17.06
N SER A 468 -13.80 -29.70 -17.45
CA SER A 468 -14.98 -30.50 -17.82
C SER A 468 -14.97 -31.01 -19.26
N MET A 469 -13.91 -30.73 -20.03
CA MET A 469 -13.81 -31.03 -21.46
C MET A 469 -14.98 -30.43 -22.28
N GLY A 470 -15.37 -29.20 -21.95
CA GLY A 470 -16.44 -28.46 -22.62
C GLY A 470 -17.86 -28.73 -22.13
N LYS A 471 -18.04 -29.60 -21.12
CA LYS A 471 -19.38 -29.96 -20.61
C LYS A 471 -19.99 -28.88 -19.72
N VAL A 472 -19.16 -28.11 -19.02
CA VAL A 472 -19.59 -27.04 -18.10
C VAL A 472 -19.09 -25.71 -18.65
N ASN A 473 -19.99 -24.91 -19.18
CA ASN A 473 -19.68 -23.56 -19.66
C ASN A 473 -20.41 -22.54 -18.80
N ILE A 474 -19.69 -21.93 -17.87
CA ILE A 474 -20.26 -20.98 -16.91
C ILE A 474 -19.45 -19.68 -16.92
N HIS A 475 -20.15 -18.58 -16.73
CA HIS A 475 -19.53 -17.30 -16.43
C HIS A 475 -19.54 -17.16 -14.91
N VAL A 476 -18.38 -17.25 -14.26
CA VAL A 476 -18.29 -17.00 -12.82
C VAL A 476 -18.52 -15.50 -12.57
N SER A 477 -19.33 -15.18 -11.57
CA SER A 477 -19.80 -13.82 -11.29
C SER A 477 -18.69 -12.95 -10.68
N SER A 478 -18.26 -11.93 -11.44
CA SER A 478 -17.42 -10.86 -10.90
C SER A 478 -18.19 -10.03 -9.86
N GLU A 479 -19.51 -9.88 -10.02
CA GLU A 479 -20.37 -9.15 -9.07
C GLU A 479 -20.40 -9.81 -7.70
N ASP A 480 -20.56 -11.14 -7.65
CA ASP A 480 -20.60 -11.89 -6.40
C ASP A 480 -19.27 -11.81 -5.66
N LEU A 481 -18.16 -12.00 -6.39
CA LEU A 481 -16.82 -11.88 -5.82
C LEU A 481 -16.55 -10.44 -5.31
N LEU A 482 -16.81 -9.44 -6.16
CA LEU A 482 -16.59 -8.03 -5.87
C LEU A 482 -17.37 -7.57 -4.62
N SER A 483 -18.65 -7.93 -4.55
CA SER A 483 -19.55 -7.41 -3.53
C SER A 483 -19.52 -8.20 -2.23
N CYS A 484 -19.25 -9.51 -2.27
CA CYS A 484 -19.38 -10.42 -1.12
C CYS A 484 -18.07 -10.92 -0.52
N CYS A 485 -16.92 -10.71 -1.16
CA CYS A 485 -15.63 -11.04 -0.55
C CYS A 485 -15.06 -9.88 0.27
N HIS A 486 -15.44 -9.82 1.55
CA HIS A 486 -14.93 -8.79 2.47
C HIS A 486 -13.45 -8.96 2.87
N LEU A 487 -12.86 -10.12 2.61
CA LEU A 487 -11.43 -10.40 2.84
C LEU A 487 -10.56 -10.17 1.60
N CYS A 488 -11.17 -9.87 0.45
CA CYS A 488 -10.44 -9.68 -0.80
C CYS A 488 -9.93 -8.25 -0.99
N GLY A 489 -10.24 -7.32 -0.09
CA GLY A 489 -9.87 -5.92 -0.17
C GLY A 489 -11.08 -4.99 -0.08
N ASN A 490 -11.03 -3.87 -0.78
CA ASN A 490 -11.97 -2.75 -0.67
C ASN A 490 -12.93 -2.62 -1.86
N GLY A 491 -13.26 -3.74 -2.52
CA GLY A 491 -14.20 -3.77 -3.62
C GLY A 491 -13.69 -3.00 -4.85
N CYS A 492 -14.40 -1.94 -5.23
CA CYS A 492 -13.97 -1.05 -6.32
C CYS A 492 -12.68 -0.30 -5.97
N ASN A 493 -12.36 -0.06 -4.70
CA ASN A 493 -11.11 0.62 -4.31
C ASN A 493 -9.90 -0.33 -4.28
N GLY A 494 -9.99 -1.44 -4.99
CA GLY A 494 -8.94 -2.44 -5.17
C GLY A 494 -9.00 -3.64 -4.22
N GLY A 495 -8.25 -4.67 -4.57
CA GLY A 495 -8.22 -5.95 -3.88
C GLY A 495 -7.00 -6.81 -4.20
N PHE A 496 -6.99 -8.01 -3.61
CA PHE A 496 -5.89 -8.97 -3.66
C PHE A 496 -6.26 -10.16 -4.55
N PRO A 497 -5.57 -10.38 -5.68
CA PRO A 497 -5.80 -11.54 -6.56
C PRO A 497 -5.81 -12.88 -5.81
N ALA A 498 -4.81 -13.13 -4.96
CA ALA A 498 -4.72 -14.36 -4.17
C ALA A 498 -5.96 -14.62 -3.28
N ALA A 499 -6.54 -13.56 -2.72
CA ALA A 499 -7.74 -13.67 -1.89
C ALA A 499 -8.98 -14.07 -2.70
N ALA A 500 -9.08 -13.62 -3.95
CA ALA A 500 -10.19 -14.00 -4.84
C ALA A 500 -10.22 -15.51 -5.08
N TRP A 501 -9.07 -16.10 -5.39
CA TRP A 501 -8.96 -17.55 -5.58
C TRP A 501 -9.22 -18.32 -4.29
N LYS A 502 -8.73 -17.81 -3.15
CA LYS A 502 -9.01 -18.43 -1.85
C LYS A 502 -10.50 -18.38 -1.51
N TYR A 503 -11.17 -17.27 -1.78
CA TYR A 503 -12.61 -17.13 -1.58
C TYR A 503 -13.40 -18.11 -2.45
N TRP A 504 -13.02 -18.25 -3.73
CA TRP A 504 -13.64 -19.26 -4.61
C TRP A 504 -13.45 -20.70 -4.09
N GLN A 505 -12.29 -21.02 -3.50
CA GLN A 505 -12.05 -22.33 -2.89
C GLN A 505 -12.95 -22.57 -1.66
N VAL A 506 -13.10 -21.57 -0.78
CA VAL A 506 -13.73 -21.74 0.54
C VAL A 506 -15.23 -21.46 0.53
N GLU A 507 -15.64 -20.35 -0.08
CA GLU A 507 -17.03 -19.86 -0.07
C GLU A 507 -17.77 -20.12 -1.40
N GLY A 508 -17.01 -20.28 -2.49
CA GLY A 508 -17.55 -20.46 -3.83
C GLY A 508 -18.15 -19.17 -4.40
N LEU A 509 -18.44 -19.19 -5.70
CA LEU A 509 -18.99 -18.05 -6.45
C LEU A 509 -20.15 -18.50 -7.31
N VAL A 510 -21.20 -17.68 -7.39
CA VAL A 510 -22.33 -17.96 -8.29
C VAL A 510 -21.99 -17.61 -9.74
N SER A 511 -22.83 -18.06 -10.67
CA SER A 511 -22.73 -17.65 -12.08
C SER A 511 -23.16 -16.19 -12.28
N GLY A 512 -22.63 -15.52 -13.29
CA GLY A 512 -22.90 -14.11 -13.58
C GLY A 512 -22.11 -13.59 -14.78
N GLY A 513 -22.82 -13.16 -15.81
CA GLY A 513 -22.25 -12.57 -17.03
C GLY A 513 -21.99 -11.07 -16.91
N GLN A 514 -21.74 -10.44 -18.06
CA GLN A 514 -21.52 -9.00 -18.16
C GLN A 514 -22.79 -8.19 -17.85
N TYR A 515 -22.62 -6.88 -17.71
CA TYR A 515 -23.72 -5.94 -17.52
C TYR A 515 -24.85 -6.12 -18.53
N ASN A 516 -26.09 -6.22 -18.01
CA ASN A 516 -27.32 -6.38 -18.77
C ASN A 516 -27.37 -7.62 -19.69
N SER A 517 -26.52 -8.63 -19.43
CA SER A 517 -26.54 -9.90 -20.17
C SER A 517 -27.68 -10.84 -19.76
N LYS A 518 -28.28 -10.62 -18.58
CA LYS A 518 -29.25 -11.53 -17.94
C LYS A 518 -28.77 -12.99 -17.86
N THR A 519 -27.44 -13.17 -17.84
CA THR A 519 -26.80 -14.49 -17.89
C THR A 519 -26.27 -14.83 -16.50
N GLY A 520 -26.69 -15.97 -15.97
CA GLY A 520 -26.29 -16.44 -14.64
C GLY A 520 -27.09 -15.83 -13.48
N CYS A 521 -26.73 -16.22 -12.26
CA CYS A 521 -27.39 -15.79 -11.03
C CYS A 521 -27.20 -14.30 -10.72
N ARG A 522 -25.96 -13.79 -10.82
CA ARG A 522 -25.62 -12.38 -10.53
C ARG A 522 -24.75 -11.78 -11.64
N PRO A 523 -25.34 -11.29 -12.73
CA PRO A 523 -24.62 -10.49 -13.72
C PRO A 523 -24.01 -9.23 -13.10
N TYR A 524 -22.97 -8.69 -13.74
CA TYR A 524 -22.32 -7.46 -13.30
C TYR A 524 -23.29 -6.26 -13.32
N THR A 525 -23.33 -5.46 -12.26
CA THR A 525 -24.33 -4.39 -12.13
C THR A 525 -23.85 -3.03 -12.62
N LEU A 526 -22.55 -2.84 -12.78
CA LEU A 526 -21.98 -1.57 -13.25
C LEU A 526 -21.91 -1.52 -14.79
N PRO A 527 -22.37 -0.43 -15.43
CA PRO A 527 -22.46 -0.34 -16.89
C PRO A 527 -21.09 -0.24 -17.54
N LYS A 528 -20.98 -0.78 -18.76
CA LYS A 528 -19.83 -0.53 -19.65
C LYS A 528 -19.68 0.96 -19.91
N CYS A 529 -18.45 1.45 -20.06
CA CYS A 529 -18.23 2.86 -20.35
C CYS A 529 -16.98 3.14 -21.20
N GLU A 530 -16.93 4.34 -21.77
CA GLU A 530 -15.80 4.82 -22.58
C GLU A 530 -14.60 5.19 -21.69
N HIS A 531 -13.73 4.20 -21.47
CA HIS A 531 -12.50 4.37 -20.70
C HIS A 531 -11.51 5.29 -21.40
N HIS A 532 -11.30 5.11 -22.70
CA HIS A 532 -10.10 5.60 -23.39
C HIS A 532 -10.39 6.55 -24.56
N VAL A 533 -11.34 6.22 -25.44
CA VAL A 533 -11.79 7.10 -26.52
C VAL A 533 -13.29 7.00 -26.68
N SER A 534 -13.90 7.99 -27.33
CA SER A 534 -15.29 7.92 -27.74
C SER A 534 -15.51 6.73 -28.67
N GLY A 535 -16.55 5.97 -28.40
CA GLY A 535 -16.83 4.68 -29.00
C GLY A 535 -18.30 4.30 -28.85
N PRO A 536 -18.63 3.00 -28.82
CA PRO A 536 -20.01 2.53 -28.79
C PRO A 536 -20.66 2.53 -27.39
N TYR A 537 -19.91 2.90 -26.35
CA TYR A 537 -20.35 2.85 -24.95
C TYR A 537 -20.70 4.26 -24.44
N PRO A 538 -21.48 4.40 -23.36
CA PRO A 538 -21.69 5.71 -22.75
C PRO A 538 -20.40 6.22 -22.08
N PRO A 539 -20.24 7.55 -21.92
CA PRO A 539 -19.11 8.10 -21.17
C PRO A 539 -19.06 7.56 -19.73
N CYS A 540 -17.87 7.24 -19.23
CA CYS A 540 -17.71 6.90 -17.82
C CYS A 540 -18.12 8.07 -16.90
N GLY A 541 -18.57 7.73 -15.69
CA GLY A 541 -19.01 8.69 -14.68
C GLY A 541 -17.93 9.71 -14.30
N LYS A 542 -18.34 10.78 -13.60
CA LYS A 542 -17.42 11.81 -13.08
C LYS A 542 -16.65 11.35 -11.84
N SER A 543 -17.09 10.26 -11.21
CA SER A 543 -16.54 9.67 -10.00
C SER A 543 -16.64 8.15 -10.07
N GLU A 544 -15.77 7.47 -9.33
CA GLU A 544 -15.82 6.02 -9.16
C GLU A 544 -17.20 5.55 -8.69
N TYR A 545 -17.62 4.38 -9.16
CA TYR A 545 -18.78 3.71 -8.60
C TYR A 545 -18.46 3.18 -7.20
N PRO A 546 -19.36 3.33 -6.22
CA PRO A 546 -19.23 2.62 -4.96
C PRO A 546 -19.33 1.12 -5.21
N THR A 547 -18.64 0.32 -4.41
CA THR A 547 -18.77 -1.14 -4.43
C THR A 547 -20.25 -1.53 -4.26
N PRO A 548 -20.83 -2.32 -5.19
CA PRO A 548 -22.18 -2.82 -5.04
C PRO A 548 -22.35 -3.60 -3.72
N LYS A 549 -23.56 -3.55 -3.15
CA LYS A 549 -23.85 -4.29 -1.91
C LYS A 549 -23.84 -5.80 -2.19
N CYS A 550 -23.32 -6.58 -1.24
CA CYS A 550 -23.45 -8.04 -1.29
C CYS A 550 -24.92 -8.44 -1.21
N GLU A 551 -25.47 -8.95 -2.31
CA GLU A 551 -26.81 -9.51 -2.34
C GLU A 551 -26.74 -11.03 -2.55
N LYS A 552 -27.08 -11.81 -1.52
CA LYS A 552 -27.09 -13.29 -1.59
C LYS A 552 -28.38 -13.83 -2.20
N LYS A 553 -28.77 -13.30 -3.36
CA LYS A 553 -29.95 -13.67 -4.16
C LYS A 553 -29.61 -13.57 -5.65
N CYS A 554 -30.21 -14.42 -6.47
CA CYS A 554 -30.10 -14.33 -7.93
C CYS A 554 -31.08 -13.32 -8.51
N GLU A 555 -30.85 -12.89 -9.74
CA GLU A 555 -31.80 -12.09 -10.51
C GLU A 555 -33.16 -12.80 -10.66
N THR A 556 -34.22 -12.01 -10.71
CA THR A 556 -35.58 -12.53 -10.91
C THR A 556 -35.69 -13.27 -12.24
N GLY A 557 -36.16 -14.51 -12.20
CA GLY A 557 -36.29 -15.37 -13.38
C GLY A 557 -35.13 -16.34 -13.59
N PHE A 558 -34.09 -16.32 -12.75
CA PHE A 558 -33.05 -17.36 -12.74
C PHE A 558 -33.56 -18.64 -12.05
N ASN A 559 -33.26 -19.80 -12.64
CA ASN A 559 -33.89 -21.08 -12.28
C ASN A 559 -33.36 -21.72 -10.98
N MET A 560 -32.26 -21.21 -10.43
CA MET A 560 -31.62 -21.76 -9.23
C MET A 560 -31.55 -20.69 -8.14
N THR A 561 -31.53 -21.13 -6.88
CA THR A 561 -31.25 -20.21 -5.77
C THR A 561 -29.76 -19.88 -5.71
N TYR A 562 -29.43 -18.75 -5.08
CA TYR A 562 -28.04 -18.31 -4.88
C TYR A 562 -27.13 -19.40 -4.30
N LYS A 563 -27.63 -20.18 -3.32
CA LYS A 563 -26.85 -21.27 -2.70
C LYS A 563 -26.65 -22.47 -3.64
N GLN A 564 -27.65 -22.78 -4.47
CA GLN A 564 -27.59 -23.90 -5.41
C GLN A 564 -26.64 -23.62 -6.57
N ASP A 565 -26.52 -22.36 -6.97
CA ASP A 565 -25.67 -21.92 -8.08
C ASP A 565 -24.20 -21.67 -7.69
N LYS A 566 -23.80 -21.99 -6.44
CA LYS A 566 -22.42 -21.79 -5.98
C LYS A 566 -21.49 -22.82 -6.63
N HIS A 567 -20.44 -22.30 -7.27
CA HIS A 567 -19.35 -23.05 -7.88
C HIS A 567 -18.07 -22.87 -7.06
N TYR A 568 -17.40 -23.97 -6.71
CA TYR A 568 -16.26 -23.98 -5.80
C TYR A 568 -14.95 -24.36 -6.48
N GLY A 569 -13.86 -23.76 -6.04
CA GLY A 569 -12.51 -24.24 -6.33
C GLY A 569 -12.20 -25.49 -5.53
N LYS A 570 -11.58 -26.49 -6.16
CA LYS A 570 -10.94 -27.61 -5.47
C LYS A 570 -9.66 -27.14 -4.76
N SER A 571 -8.90 -26.26 -5.42
CA SER A 571 -7.66 -25.68 -4.89
C SER A 571 -7.43 -24.27 -5.43
N ALA A 572 -6.63 -23.50 -4.69
CA ALA A 572 -6.09 -22.20 -5.05
C ALA A 572 -4.60 -22.18 -4.67
N TYR A 573 -3.74 -21.72 -5.58
CA TYR A 573 -2.29 -21.77 -5.45
C TYR A 573 -1.62 -20.64 -6.23
N SER A 574 -0.42 -20.23 -5.80
CA SER A 574 0.47 -19.40 -6.61
C SER A 574 1.24 -20.29 -7.58
N VAL A 575 1.60 -19.79 -8.75
CA VAL A 575 2.49 -20.49 -9.69
C VAL A 575 3.90 -19.96 -9.50
N SER A 576 4.88 -20.85 -9.52
CA SER A 576 6.29 -20.44 -9.48
C SER A 576 6.59 -19.43 -10.60
N ARG A 577 7.36 -18.39 -10.26
CA ARG A 577 7.59 -17.20 -11.10
C ARG A 577 8.42 -17.43 -12.36
N THR A 578 8.85 -18.66 -12.67
CA THR A 578 9.65 -18.90 -13.87
C THR A 578 8.76 -19.03 -15.10
N VAL A 579 9.27 -18.59 -16.25
CA VAL A 579 8.54 -18.60 -17.52
C VAL A 579 8.00 -19.99 -17.84
N GLU A 580 8.83 -21.02 -17.68
CA GLU A 580 8.48 -22.40 -18.02
C GLU A 580 7.38 -22.95 -17.11
N GLN A 581 7.37 -22.54 -15.83
CA GLN A 581 6.34 -22.94 -14.86
C GLN A 581 4.99 -22.31 -15.20
N ILE A 582 4.98 -21.02 -15.56
CA ILE A 582 3.77 -20.31 -15.99
C ILE A 582 3.25 -20.90 -17.32
N GLN A 583 4.13 -21.14 -18.30
CA GLN A 583 3.77 -21.78 -19.57
C GLN A 583 3.18 -23.19 -19.33
N THR A 584 3.80 -23.98 -18.46
CA THR A 584 3.34 -25.34 -18.14
C THR A 584 1.98 -25.31 -17.46
N GLU A 585 1.75 -24.39 -16.51
CA GLU A 585 0.44 -24.23 -15.88
C GLU A 585 -0.63 -23.86 -16.91
N ILE A 586 -0.34 -22.90 -17.81
CA ILE A 586 -1.30 -22.45 -18.83
C ILE A 586 -1.63 -23.58 -19.81
N MET A 587 -0.62 -24.29 -20.34
CA MET A 587 -0.85 -25.37 -21.31
C MET A 587 -1.59 -26.56 -20.69
N THR A 588 -1.38 -26.83 -19.40
CA THR A 588 -1.95 -27.99 -18.72
C THR A 588 -3.35 -27.72 -18.22
N ASN A 589 -3.56 -26.57 -17.58
CA ASN A 589 -4.77 -26.28 -16.81
C ASN A 589 -5.57 -25.08 -17.33
N GLY A 590 -5.07 -24.35 -18.33
CA GLY A 590 -5.72 -23.17 -18.90
C GLY A 590 -5.25 -21.84 -18.32
N PRO A 591 -5.86 -20.72 -18.75
CA PRO A 591 -5.44 -19.36 -18.37
C PRO A 591 -5.25 -19.14 -16.87
N VAL A 592 -4.33 -18.25 -16.51
CA VAL A 592 -4.02 -17.88 -15.12
C VAL A 592 -4.33 -16.40 -14.88
N GLU A 593 -4.51 -16.03 -13.62
CA GLU A 593 -4.54 -14.61 -13.24
C GLU A 593 -3.11 -14.14 -12.95
N GLY A 594 -2.74 -12.99 -13.49
CA GLY A 594 -1.49 -12.30 -13.19
C GLY A 594 -1.77 -10.86 -12.75
N ALA A 595 -0.77 -10.19 -12.18
CA ALA A 595 -0.82 -8.76 -11.93
C ALA A 595 0.49 -8.10 -12.35
N PHE A 596 0.42 -6.84 -12.78
CA PHE A 596 1.58 -6.05 -13.16
C PHE A 596 1.36 -4.57 -12.84
N THR A 597 2.44 -3.81 -12.80
CA THR A 597 2.41 -2.37 -12.60
C THR A 597 2.03 -1.67 -13.90
N VAL A 598 0.92 -0.93 -13.88
CA VAL A 598 0.54 -0.07 -15.02
C VAL A 598 1.28 1.25 -14.93
N TYR A 599 2.02 1.59 -15.98
CA TYR A 599 2.67 2.90 -16.15
C TYR A 599 1.84 3.80 -17.07
N ALA A 600 2.12 5.10 -17.05
CA ALA A 600 1.26 6.09 -17.73
C ALA A 600 1.27 6.00 -19.27
N ASP A 601 2.21 5.28 -19.86
CA ASP A 601 2.25 4.95 -21.29
C ASP A 601 1.39 3.74 -21.68
N PHE A 602 1.26 2.71 -20.82
CA PHE A 602 0.44 1.51 -21.10
C PHE A 602 -1.01 1.80 -21.56
N PRO A 603 -1.76 2.77 -20.97
CA PRO A 603 -3.10 3.11 -21.43
C PRO A 603 -3.18 3.48 -22.92
N THR A 604 -2.06 3.88 -23.54
CA THR A 604 -1.95 4.22 -24.96
C THR A 604 -1.81 2.99 -25.87
N TYR A 605 -1.60 1.79 -25.34
CA TYR A 605 -1.33 0.58 -26.13
C TYR A 605 -2.39 0.33 -27.22
N LYS A 606 -1.91 -0.03 -28.42
CA LYS A 606 -2.75 -0.46 -29.55
C LYS A 606 -2.38 -1.82 -30.12
N SER A 607 -1.10 -2.10 -30.31
CA SER A 607 -0.64 -3.35 -30.93
C SER A 607 0.84 -3.60 -30.64
N GLY A 608 1.31 -4.82 -30.93
CA GLY A 608 2.72 -5.23 -30.76
C GLY A 608 3.01 -5.69 -29.33
N VAL A 609 4.29 -5.85 -28.98
CA VAL A 609 4.72 -6.33 -27.66
C VAL A 609 5.04 -5.13 -26.76
N TYR A 610 4.20 -4.88 -25.76
CA TYR A 610 4.38 -3.80 -24.80
C TYR A 610 5.66 -4.00 -23.98
N GLN A 611 6.42 -2.91 -23.88
CA GLN A 611 7.55 -2.70 -22.99
C GLN A 611 7.37 -1.28 -22.44
N HIS A 612 7.53 -1.09 -21.14
CA HIS A 612 7.45 0.24 -20.56
C HIS A 612 8.58 1.13 -21.13
N VAL A 613 8.22 2.35 -21.50
CA VAL A 613 9.15 3.33 -22.08
C VAL A 613 9.14 4.63 -21.31
N SER A 614 7.98 5.09 -20.84
CA SER A 614 7.88 6.40 -20.19
C SER A 614 6.64 6.57 -19.32
N GLY A 615 6.69 7.55 -18.43
CA GLY A 615 5.54 7.90 -17.60
C GLY A 615 5.54 7.17 -16.25
N ARG A 616 4.93 7.80 -15.25
CA ARG A 616 4.95 7.31 -13.86
C ARG A 616 4.12 6.04 -13.70
N ALA A 617 4.46 5.24 -12.69
CA ALA A 617 3.59 4.18 -12.19
C ALA A 617 2.23 4.76 -11.75
N LEU A 618 1.16 4.11 -12.18
CA LEU A 618 -0.22 4.48 -11.89
C LEU A 618 -0.82 3.58 -10.81
N GLY A 619 -0.49 2.30 -10.81
CA GLY A 619 -0.85 1.32 -9.79
C GLY A 619 -0.81 -0.11 -10.34
N GLY A 620 -1.04 -1.09 -9.46
CA GLY A 620 -1.15 -2.48 -9.86
C GLY A 620 -2.47 -2.78 -10.57
N HIS A 621 -2.42 -3.64 -11.60
CA HIS A 621 -3.57 -4.07 -12.36
C HIS A 621 -3.54 -5.58 -12.58
N ALA A 622 -4.67 -6.25 -12.36
CA ALA A 622 -4.81 -7.69 -12.52
C ALA A 622 -5.38 -8.00 -13.90
N ILE A 623 -4.90 -9.10 -14.48
CA ILE A 623 -5.15 -9.51 -15.85
C ILE A 623 -5.27 -11.03 -15.96
N ARG A 624 -5.72 -11.50 -17.13
CA ARG A 624 -5.75 -12.93 -17.45
C ARG A 624 -4.71 -13.25 -18.52
N ILE A 625 -3.72 -14.09 -18.19
CA ILE A 625 -2.71 -14.57 -19.14
C ILE A 625 -3.20 -15.87 -19.76
N LEU A 626 -3.28 -15.92 -21.09
CA LEU A 626 -3.88 -17.05 -21.82
C LEU A 626 -2.99 -17.67 -22.90
N GLY A 627 -1.75 -17.22 -23.03
CA GLY A 627 -0.84 -17.75 -24.04
C GLY A 627 0.49 -17.00 -24.10
N TRP A 628 1.31 -17.36 -25.07
CA TRP A 628 2.61 -16.74 -25.33
C TRP A 628 3.00 -16.92 -26.80
N GLY A 629 4.03 -16.21 -27.21
CA GLY A 629 4.65 -16.41 -28.51
C GLY A 629 5.89 -15.54 -28.68
N GLU A 630 6.25 -15.33 -29.94
CA GLU A 630 7.27 -14.38 -30.36
C GLU A 630 6.71 -13.54 -31.51
N GLU A 631 7.00 -12.24 -31.50
CA GLU A 631 6.66 -11.32 -32.59
C GLU A 631 7.89 -10.50 -32.94
N ASN A 632 8.37 -10.61 -34.18
CA ASN A 632 9.57 -9.92 -34.68
C ASN A 632 10.80 -10.11 -33.76
N GLY A 633 11.06 -11.33 -33.30
CA GLY A 633 12.17 -11.63 -32.38
C GLY A 633 11.91 -11.27 -30.91
N THR A 634 10.73 -10.72 -30.58
CA THR A 634 10.38 -10.31 -29.21
C THR A 634 9.44 -11.32 -28.56
N PRO A 635 9.86 -12.04 -27.50
CA PRO A 635 8.99 -12.99 -26.80
C PRO A 635 7.92 -12.25 -25.99
N TYR A 636 6.70 -12.77 -25.98
CA TYR A 636 5.58 -12.13 -25.28
C TYR A 636 4.68 -13.10 -24.53
N TRP A 637 3.96 -12.56 -23.54
CA TRP A 637 2.73 -13.12 -22.97
C TRP A 637 1.52 -12.55 -23.70
N LEU A 638 0.55 -13.41 -24.05
CA LEU A 638 -0.74 -13.02 -24.59
C LEU A 638 -1.74 -12.82 -23.44
N VAL A 639 -2.27 -11.61 -23.32
CA VAL A 639 -3.01 -11.19 -22.13
C VAL A 639 -4.35 -10.56 -22.51
N ALA A 640 -5.40 -10.91 -21.78
CA ALA A 640 -6.71 -10.28 -21.85
C ALA A 640 -6.85 -9.22 -20.75
N ASN A 641 -7.34 -8.04 -21.15
CA ASN A 641 -7.60 -6.92 -20.24
C ASN A 641 -9.11 -6.80 -19.92
N SER A 642 -9.44 -6.05 -18.87
CA SER A 642 -10.80 -5.83 -18.36
C SER A 642 -11.34 -4.42 -18.67
N TRP A 643 -10.79 -3.74 -19.68
CA TRP A 643 -11.17 -2.38 -20.10
C TRP A 643 -11.96 -2.35 -21.41
N ASN A 644 -12.77 -3.39 -21.62
CA ASN A 644 -13.63 -3.61 -22.78
C ASN A 644 -12.88 -3.88 -24.12
N PRO A 645 -13.58 -4.43 -25.13
CA PRO A 645 -12.97 -4.81 -26.41
C PRO A 645 -12.50 -3.65 -27.30
N THR A 646 -12.79 -2.39 -26.95
CA THR A 646 -12.38 -1.25 -27.79
C THR A 646 -10.97 -0.75 -27.46
N TRP A 647 -10.44 -1.14 -26.29
CA TRP A 647 -9.08 -0.85 -25.87
C TRP A 647 -8.07 -1.84 -26.48
N GLY A 648 -6.83 -1.39 -26.73
CA GLY A 648 -5.75 -2.27 -27.21
C GLY A 648 -6.05 -2.98 -28.53
N ASP A 649 -5.63 -4.24 -28.62
CA ASP A 649 -5.94 -5.14 -29.73
C ASP A 649 -7.21 -5.94 -29.41
N LYS A 650 -8.36 -5.31 -29.60
CA LYS A 650 -9.69 -5.90 -29.33
C LYS A 650 -9.87 -6.35 -27.86
N GLY A 651 -9.30 -5.62 -26.92
CA GLY A 651 -9.28 -5.92 -25.48
C GLY A 651 -8.08 -6.76 -25.04
N TYR A 652 -7.26 -7.24 -25.97
CA TYR A 652 -6.02 -7.95 -25.68
C TYR A 652 -4.81 -7.03 -25.76
N PHE A 653 -3.73 -7.50 -25.17
CA PHE A 653 -2.40 -6.95 -25.39
C PHE A 653 -1.35 -8.05 -25.29
N LYS A 654 -0.14 -7.72 -25.75
CA LYS A 654 1.04 -8.53 -25.56
C LYS A 654 2.04 -7.75 -24.73
N ILE A 655 2.74 -8.41 -23.82
CA ILE A 655 3.77 -7.81 -22.95
C ILE A 655 5.01 -8.69 -22.96
N LEU A 656 6.18 -8.08 -22.85
CA LEU A 656 7.47 -8.79 -22.88
C LEU A 656 7.51 -9.94 -21.86
N ARG A 657 7.93 -11.12 -22.32
CA ARG A 657 8.06 -12.34 -21.51
C ARG A 657 9.52 -12.67 -21.22
N GLY A 658 9.78 -13.22 -20.03
CA GLY A 658 11.08 -13.70 -19.58
C GLY A 658 11.99 -12.63 -19.01
N LYS A 659 11.42 -11.47 -18.68
CA LYS A 659 12.10 -10.34 -18.05
C LYS A 659 11.35 -9.82 -16.83
N ASP A 660 10.26 -10.49 -16.43
CA ASP A 660 9.33 -9.99 -15.41
C ASP A 660 8.92 -8.53 -15.67
N GLU A 661 8.65 -8.20 -16.94
CA GLU A 661 8.35 -6.84 -17.40
C GLU A 661 7.18 -6.27 -16.58
N CYS A 662 7.42 -5.13 -15.93
CA CYS A 662 6.46 -4.49 -15.02
C CYS A 662 5.96 -5.41 -13.87
N GLY A 663 6.66 -6.50 -13.55
CA GLY A 663 6.26 -7.48 -12.53
C GLY A 663 5.24 -8.53 -13.01
N ILE A 664 5.00 -8.67 -14.31
CA ILE A 664 3.96 -9.54 -14.90
C ILE A 664 4.10 -11.03 -14.52
N GLU A 665 5.30 -11.49 -14.19
CA GLU A 665 5.60 -12.88 -13.80
C GLU A 665 5.66 -13.04 -12.27
N GLY A 666 5.68 -11.93 -11.52
CA GLY A 666 5.86 -11.91 -10.07
C GLY A 666 4.64 -12.29 -9.24
N GLN A 667 3.43 -12.19 -9.79
CA GLN A 667 2.18 -12.49 -9.07
C GLN A 667 1.20 -13.33 -9.90
N ILE A 668 1.55 -14.59 -10.14
CA ILE A 668 0.70 -15.53 -10.87
C ILE A 668 -0.11 -16.39 -9.91
N THR A 669 -1.44 -16.30 -9.99
CA THR A 669 -2.37 -17.09 -9.18
C THR A 669 -3.26 -17.94 -10.07
N ALA A 670 -3.55 -19.16 -9.62
CA ALA A 670 -4.48 -20.06 -10.27
C ALA A 670 -5.14 -21.03 -9.29
N GLY A 671 -5.94 -21.94 -9.83
CA GLY A 671 -6.66 -22.95 -9.07
C GLY A 671 -7.30 -23.99 -9.98
N LEU A 672 -7.78 -25.07 -9.38
CA LEU A 672 -8.52 -26.12 -10.11
C LEU A 672 -9.99 -26.11 -9.69
N PRO A 673 -10.95 -26.23 -10.62
CA PRO A 673 -12.36 -26.25 -10.29
C PRO A 673 -12.76 -27.55 -9.60
N LYS A 674 -13.76 -27.48 -8.72
CA LYS A 674 -14.52 -28.64 -8.23
C LYS A 674 -15.68 -28.86 -9.20
N LEU A 675 -15.57 -29.90 -10.03
CA LEU A 675 -16.59 -30.31 -11.01
C LEU A 675 -17.76 -31.06 -10.37
#